data_AF-A0A7J7FJU7-F1
#
_entry.id   AF-A0A7J7FJU7-F1
#
_cell.length_a   1.000
_cell.length_b   1.000
_cell.length_c   1.000
_cell.angle_alpha   90.00
_cell.angle_beta   90.00
_cell.angle_gamma   90.00
#
_symmetry.space_group_name_H-M   'P 1'
#
loop_
_entity.id
_entity.type
_entity.pdbx_description
1 polymer ?
#
loop_
_entity_poly.entity_id
_entity_poly.type
_entity_poly.pdbx_seq_one_letter_code
_entity_poly.pdbx_strand_id
1 'polypeptide(L)'
;MKARYTQAWKRITAPWNFTASRTQEATVLLMSEKEILPGERSASAVGLLRAGPAPLLPVDLHTGGSLQGCLLRLDANHISHVPPSCFSGLYSLRHLWLDDNALTEVPIQAFRSLSALQAMTLALNKIHHIPDHAFVNLSSLVVLHLHNNRIHSLGKKCFDGLHSLETLDLNYNNLDEFPTAIRTLSNLKELGFHSNNIKLIPEKAFVGNPSLITILMLTHWCFDFFRHFYDNPIQLVGRSAFQHLPELRTLTLNGASQITEFPDLTGTGGLESLTVTGAQISSLPQAVCNQFPNLQVLDLSYNLLEDLPSFSVCQKLQKIDLRHNEICEIKVDTFQQLPGLRSLNLAWNKIVIIHPNAFSTLPSLRKLDLSSNLLSSFPVTGLHGLTHLKLTGNHALQGLISSENFPELKVIEMPYAYQCCAFGACENGYKISSPRNKGDNSSTDDLHKKDAGMFQVQDERDLEDFLLDLEEDLKALHPVQCSPSPGPFKLCESLLGSWLIRTGVWTIAVLAVTCNALVTSTVFRAPLCLSSIKLLIGLIAAMNMLMGVCSAVLAGVDAVTFGSFAQHGARWEQGVGCQVVGFLSIFASELSVFLLTLAALERGFSVKCSANFERKTPFSSLKAIILLCAALALALASVPLLGGREYSTSPLCLPLPFGEPGTTGYMVTLVLLNSLCFLVMTVAYTWLYCGLDKGDLGSVWDCPMVKHVALVLFTNCVLYCPVAFLPFSSLLNLTFVSPEVIKFILLVIVPLPACLNPLLYILFNPHFKEDLGSLGKHTYFWTRSQHPSLMSVNSEDVEKRSCDSTQALVTFPRARAACDLPPSPRLHQHI
;
A
#
# COMPACT_ATOMS: atom_id res chain seq x y z
N MET A 1 0.09 -49.31 14.07
CA MET A 1 -0.02 -48.13 14.97
C MET A 1 -0.06 -46.91 14.06
N LYS A 2 -1.19 -46.34 13.66
CA LYS A 2 -2.38 -45.86 14.42
C LYS A 2 -2.03 -44.65 15.29
N ALA A 3 -2.68 -43.52 14.95
CA ALA A 3 -2.80 -42.26 15.69
C ALA A 3 -1.58 -41.32 15.73
N ARG A 4 -1.64 -40.24 14.95
CA ARG A 4 -1.73 -38.83 15.43
C ARG A 4 -1.51 -37.87 14.25
N TYR A 5 -2.58 -37.61 13.48
CA TYR A 5 -2.81 -36.36 12.74
C TYR A 5 -4.30 -36.35 12.32
N THR A 6 -5.18 -36.25 13.31
CA THR A 6 -6.62 -35.98 13.15
C THR A 6 -7.12 -35.29 14.41
N GLN A 7 -6.86 -33.99 14.54
CA GLN A 7 -7.56 -33.12 15.50
C GLN A 7 -7.38 -31.65 15.11
N ALA A 8 -8.00 -31.22 14.00
CA ALA A 8 -8.25 -29.79 13.71
C ALA A 8 -9.21 -29.53 12.54
N TRP A 9 -9.64 -30.56 11.80
CA TRP A 9 -10.60 -30.41 10.69
C TRP A 9 -11.71 -31.46 10.82
N LYS A 10 -12.64 -31.23 11.76
CA LYS A 10 -13.99 -31.84 11.79
C LYS A 10 -14.87 -31.15 12.85
N ARG A 11 -15.19 -29.89 12.59
CA ARG A 11 -16.39 -29.19 13.05
C ARG A 11 -16.63 -28.09 12.04
N ILE A 12 -17.49 -28.33 11.06
CA ILE A 12 -18.29 -27.38 10.26
C ILE A 12 -18.89 -28.23 9.13
N THR A 13 -20.13 -28.70 9.38
CA THR A 13 -21.18 -29.29 8.50
C THR A 13 -22.02 -30.17 9.45
N ALA A 14 -23.26 -29.93 9.86
CA ALA A 14 -24.36 -29.03 9.51
C ALA A 14 -25.25 -28.82 10.79
N PRO A 15 -26.56 -28.54 10.68
CA PRO A 15 -27.23 -27.26 10.60
C PRO A 15 -27.65 -26.72 11.99
N TRP A 16 -27.59 -25.40 12.19
CA TRP A 16 -28.17 -24.76 13.37
C TRP A 16 -29.38 -23.92 12.96
N ASN A 17 -30.55 -24.39 13.36
CA ASN A 17 -31.74 -23.58 13.57
C ASN A 17 -31.39 -22.47 14.57
N PHE A 18 -31.49 -21.21 14.14
CA PHE A 18 -31.55 -20.06 15.03
C PHE A 18 -32.85 -19.31 14.77
N THR A 19 -33.75 -19.43 15.72
CA THR A 19 -34.79 -18.44 16.03
C THR A 19 -34.11 -17.09 16.26
N ALA A 20 -34.33 -16.15 15.34
CA ALA A 20 -33.80 -14.80 15.43
C ALA A 20 -34.65 -13.98 16.41
N SER A 21 -34.16 -13.87 17.65
CA SER A 21 -34.48 -12.78 18.57
C SER A 21 -33.31 -11.81 18.58
N ARG A 22 -33.51 -10.59 18.07
CA ARG A 22 -32.94 -9.31 18.55
C ARG A 22 -33.04 -8.24 17.45
N THR A 23 -33.91 -7.27 17.70
CA THR A 23 -33.55 -5.84 17.80
C THR A 23 -32.35 -5.41 16.95
N GLN A 24 -32.63 -4.91 15.75
CA GLN A 24 -31.79 -3.90 15.12
C GLN A 24 -32.48 -2.56 15.34
N GLU A 25 -31.81 -1.69 16.10
CA GLU A 25 -32.13 -0.26 16.17
C GLU A 25 -31.90 0.32 14.77
N ALA A 26 -33.01 0.62 14.08
CA ALA A 26 -33.01 1.50 12.93
C ALA A 26 -33.28 2.92 13.44
N THR A 27 -32.22 3.70 13.56
CA THR A 27 -32.31 5.15 13.76
C THR A 27 -32.92 5.76 12.49
N VAL A 28 -34.24 5.96 12.49
CA VAL A 28 -34.93 6.78 11.49
C VAL A 28 -34.88 8.23 11.97
N LEU A 29 -34.09 9.04 11.26
CA LEU A 29 -34.09 10.50 11.34
C LEU A 29 -35.47 11.02 10.88
N LEU A 30 -36.34 11.33 11.83
CA LEU A 30 -37.41 12.29 11.64
C LEU A 30 -36.82 13.69 11.81
N MET A 31 -36.67 14.43 10.71
CA MET A 31 -36.38 15.86 10.79
C MET A 31 -37.65 16.63 11.19
N SER A 32 -37.59 17.19 12.39
CA SER A 32 -38.17 18.45 12.86
C SER A 32 -39.69 18.61 12.93
N GLU A 33 -40.23 18.59 14.15
CA GLU A 33 -41.03 19.72 14.65
C GLU A 33 -41.00 19.81 16.18
N LYS A 34 -40.45 20.94 16.68
CA LYS A 34 -40.62 21.63 17.96
C LYS A 34 -40.62 20.85 19.29
N GLU A 35 -39.65 21.21 20.12
CA GLU A 35 -39.63 21.05 21.58
C GLU A 35 -40.98 21.41 22.22
N ILE A 36 -41.55 20.46 22.95
CA ILE A 36 -42.48 20.72 24.06
C ILE A 36 -41.99 19.89 25.25
N LEU A 37 -41.48 20.60 26.27
CA LEU A 37 -41.14 20.06 27.59
C LEU A 37 -42.38 19.41 28.25
N PRO A 38 -42.23 18.34 29.06
CA PRO A 38 -43.36 17.64 29.65
C PRO A 38 -43.83 18.38 30.92
N GLY A 39 -45.05 18.90 30.89
CA GLY A 39 -45.72 19.47 32.05
C GLY A 39 -47.23 19.36 31.89
N GLU A 40 -47.85 18.66 32.84
CA GLU A 40 -49.28 18.58 33.13
C GLU A 40 -50.17 17.59 32.36
N ARG A 41 -50.80 16.74 33.19
CA ARG A 41 -51.87 15.80 32.89
C ARG A 41 -53.12 16.55 32.41
N SER A 42 -53.71 16.14 31.28
CA SER A 42 -55.17 16.07 31.17
C SER A 42 -55.59 15.00 30.14
N ALA A 43 -56.62 14.25 30.51
CA ALA A 43 -57.09 13.07 29.81
C ALA A 43 -57.81 13.41 28.50
N SER A 44 -57.46 12.74 27.41
CA SER A 44 -58.35 12.54 26.26
C SER A 44 -58.14 11.12 25.71
N ALA A 45 -59.25 10.44 25.45
CA ALA A 45 -59.34 8.99 25.35
C ALA A 45 -58.58 8.41 24.14
N VAL A 46 -57.48 7.70 24.41
CA VAL A 46 -56.76 6.84 23.46
C VAL A 46 -57.35 5.42 23.58
N GLY A 47 -58.09 4.99 22.56
CA GLY A 47 -58.54 3.61 22.43
C GLY A 47 -57.39 2.71 21.98
N LEU A 48 -56.63 2.15 22.92
CA LEU A 48 -55.63 1.10 22.68
C LEU A 48 -56.34 -0.26 22.66
N LEU A 49 -56.50 -0.87 21.48
CA LEU A 49 -56.90 -2.27 21.35
C LEU A 49 -55.67 -3.11 21.02
N ARG A 50 -55.17 -3.87 22.02
CA ARG A 50 -54.18 -4.95 21.85
C ARG A 50 -54.96 -6.27 21.82
N ALA A 51 -54.99 -6.97 20.68
CA ALA A 51 -55.67 -8.26 20.55
C ALA A 51 -54.66 -9.43 20.56
N GLY A 52 -54.86 -10.38 21.49
CA GLY A 52 -54.26 -11.72 21.47
C GLY A 52 -54.96 -12.63 20.43
N PRO A 53 -54.54 -13.91 20.30
CA PRO A 53 -54.60 -14.64 19.04
C PRO A 53 -56.05 -14.94 18.59
N ALA A 54 -56.29 -14.67 17.30
CA ALA A 54 -57.47 -14.90 16.44
C ALA A 54 -58.71 -15.55 17.08
N PRO A 55 -59.91 -14.97 16.88
CA PRO A 55 -60.56 -15.07 15.56
C PRO A 55 -61.38 -13.82 15.13
N LEU A 56 -61.75 -13.78 13.85
CA LEU A 56 -62.89 -13.06 13.24
C LEU A 56 -63.24 -11.68 13.84
N LEU A 57 -62.92 -10.59 13.14
CA LEU A 57 -63.44 -9.24 13.43
C LEU A 57 -64.98 -9.25 13.59
N PRO A 58 -65.53 -8.90 14.77
CA PRO A 58 -66.92 -8.50 14.88
C PRO A 58 -66.93 -7.15 15.60
N VAL A 59 -66.73 -6.05 14.88
CA VAL A 59 -66.98 -4.73 15.45
C VAL A 59 -67.77 -3.93 14.42
N ASP A 60 -69.09 -4.05 14.53
CA ASP A 60 -69.98 -2.96 14.15
C ASP A 60 -69.55 -1.75 14.98
N LEU A 61 -68.91 -0.77 14.36
CA LEU A 61 -68.74 0.59 14.90
C LEU A 61 -70.11 1.29 14.86
N HIS A 62 -71.05 0.78 15.65
CA HIS A 62 -72.30 1.44 16.00
C HIS A 62 -72.25 1.78 17.49
N THR A 63 -71.38 2.71 17.84
CA THR A 63 -71.53 3.48 19.08
C THR A 63 -71.71 4.93 18.69
N GLY A 64 -72.91 5.46 18.94
CA GLY A 64 -73.29 6.86 18.80
C GLY A 64 -72.57 7.74 19.82
N GLY A 65 -71.26 7.88 19.65
CA GLY A 65 -70.39 8.78 20.41
C GLY A 65 -69.42 9.42 19.43
N SER A 66 -69.44 10.76 19.38
CA SER A 66 -68.58 11.62 18.57
C SER A 66 -67.08 11.29 18.76
N LEU A 67 -66.55 10.35 17.97
CA LEU A 67 -65.11 10.19 17.79
C LEU A 67 -64.61 11.32 16.89
N GLN A 68 -64.34 12.48 17.50
CA GLN A 68 -63.53 13.57 16.95
C GLN A 68 -62.04 13.19 16.86
N GLY A 69 -61.73 11.94 16.52
CA GLY A 69 -60.35 11.48 16.35
C GLY A 69 -59.87 11.77 14.94
N CYS A 70 -58.96 12.74 14.78
CA CYS A 70 -58.28 12.97 13.50
C CYS A 70 -57.22 11.88 13.19
N LEU A 71 -56.91 10.97 14.13
CA LEU A 71 -55.87 9.94 14.01
C LEU A 71 -56.41 8.58 14.46
N LEU A 72 -56.15 7.55 13.65
CA LEU A 72 -56.43 6.15 13.95
C LEU A 72 -55.15 5.33 13.76
N ARG A 73 -54.72 4.64 14.82
CA ARG A 73 -53.52 3.80 14.86
C ARG A 73 -53.90 2.33 14.99
N LEU A 74 -53.50 1.54 14.02
CA LEU A 74 -53.67 0.08 13.96
C LEU A 74 -52.34 -0.62 13.61
N ASP A 75 -51.23 0.08 13.83
CA ASP A 75 -49.86 -0.40 13.56
C ASP A 75 -49.43 -1.56 14.48
N ALA A 76 -48.47 -2.37 14.02
CA ALA A 76 -47.87 -3.50 14.76
C ALA A 76 -48.90 -4.56 15.23
N ASN A 77 -49.79 -4.96 14.32
CA ASN A 77 -50.80 -6.00 14.57
C ASN A 77 -50.66 -7.16 13.57
N HIS A 78 -51.60 -8.11 13.61
CA HIS A 78 -51.64 -9.24 12.68
C HIS A 78 -52.81 -9.13 11.69
N ILE A 79 -53.18 -7.90 11.31
CA ILE A 79 -54.34 -7.65 10.45
C ILE A 79 -54.00 -8.14 9.03
N SER A 80 -54.74 -9.13 8.54
CA SER A 80 -54.61 -9.65 7.18
C SER A 80 -55.66 -9.11 6.21
N HIS A 81 -56.79 -8.63 6.72
CA HIS A 81 -57.91 -8.13 5.92
C HIS A 81 -58.66 -7.02 6.66
N VAL A 82 -59.04 -5.94 5.95
CA VAL A 82 -59.84 -4.84 6.49
C VAL A 82 -61.26 -4.91 5.88
N PRO A 83 -62.32 -5.07 6.69
CA PRO A 83 -63.69 -5.15 6.19
C PRO A 83 -64.14 -3.86 5.46
N PRO A 84 -64.93 -3.97 4.38
CA PRO A 84 -65.32 -2.83 3.52
C PRO A 84 -65.98 -1.65 4.22
N SER A 85 -66.75 -1.90 5.29
CA SER A 85 -67.52 -0.85 5.99
C SER A 85 -66.90 -0.43 7.31
N CYS A 86 -65.70 -0.93 7.65
CA CYS A 86 -65.09 -0.76 8.97
C CYS A 86 -64.78 0.72 9.30
N PHE A 87 -64.51 1.55 8.29
CA PHE A 87 -64.24 2.99 8.47
C PHE A 87 -65.42 3.88 8.03
N SER A 88 -66.61 3.31 7.87
CA SER A 88 -67.81 4.07 7.55
C SER A 88 -68.16 5.01 8.71
N GLY A 89 -68.43 6.29 8.42
CA GLY A 89 -68.74 7.30 9.43
C GLY A 89 -67.54 8.12 9.95
N LEU A 90 -66.28 7.70 9.68
CA LEU A 90 -65.06 8.40 10.11
C LEU A 90 -64.67 9.55 9.17
N TYR A 91 -65.62 10.42 8.82
CA TYR A 91 -65.40 11.48 7.81
C TYR A 91 -64.39 12.56 8.23
N SER A 92 -64.05 12.66 9.53
CA SER A 92 -63.08 13.62 10.07
C SER A 92 -61.67 13.06 10.23
N LEU A 93 -61.42 11.81 9.82
CA LEU A 93 -60.13 11.15 9.98
C LEU A 93 -59.08 11.78 9.04
N ARG A 94 -57.93 12.17 9.59
CA ARG A 94 -56.80 12.80 8.87
C ARG A 94 -55.58 11.89 8.79
N HIS A 95 -55.34 11.05 9.78
CA HIS A 95 -54.17 10.17 9.85
C HIS A 95 -54.61 8.73 10.08
N LEU A 96 -54.12 7.80 9.25
CA LEU A 96 -54.41 6.37 9.35
C LEU A 96 -53.12 5.56 9.29
N TRP A 97 -52.79 4.85 10.37
CA TRP A 97 -51.59 4.02 10.47
C TRP A 97 -51.98 2.54 10.47
N LEU A 98 -51.57 1.83 9.44
CA LEU A 98 -51.81 0.40 9.20
C LEU A 98 -50.48 -0.35 8.93
N ASP A 99 -49.36 0.24 9.32
CA ASP A 99 -48.03 -0.34 9.15
C ASP A 99 -47.77 -1.53 10.08
N ASP A 100 -46.76 -2.35 9.73
CA ASP A 100 -46.38 -3.56 10.47
C ASP A 100 -47.57 -4.51 10.72
N ASN A 101 -48.17 -4.95 9.62
CA ASN A 101 -49.33 -5.84 9.60
C ASN A 101 -49.14 -6.94 8.55
N ALA A 102 -50.19 -7.74 8.28
CA ALA A 102 -50.16 -8.85 7.35
C ALA A 102 -51.02 -8.62 6.09
N LEU A 103 -51.28 -7.36 5.72
CA LEU A 103 -52.13 -7.02 4.57
C LEU A 103 -51.50 -7.50 3.27
N THR A 104 -52.27 -8.24 2.46
CA THR A 104 -51.81 -8.74 1.14
C THR A 104 -52.24 -7.83 -0.01
N GLU A 105 -53.25 -6.99 0.20
CA GLU A 105 -53.83 -6.10 -0.81
C GLU A 105 -54.27 -4.77 -0.16
N VAL A 106 -54.45 -3.74 -0.99
CA VAL A 106 -54.96 -2.43 -0.54
C VAL A 106 -56.48 -2.53 -0.31
N PRO A 107 -57.02 -2.17 0.87
CA PRO A 107 -58.46 -2.31 1.14
C PRO A 107 -59.27 -1.12 0.58
N ILE A 108 -59.38 -1.07 -0.75
CA ILE A 108 -60.00 0.03 -1.53
C ILE A 108 -61.41 0.38 -1.03
N GLN A 109 -62.23 -0.63 -0.76
CA GLN A 109 -63.62 -0.41 -0.34
C GLN A 109 -63.70 0.31 1.02
N ALA A 110 -62.80 -0.01 1.95
CA ALA A 110 -62.75 0.61 3.28
C ALA A 110 -62.27 2.07 3.24
N PHE A 111 -61.44 2.43 2.26
CA PHE A 111 -60.92 3.81 2.11
C PHE A 111 -61.89 4.76 1.42
N ARG A 112 -62.96 4.24 0.82
CA ARG A 112 -63.87 5.01 -0.04
C ARG A 112 -64.53 6.22 0.65
N SER A 113 -64.78 6.14 1.97
CA SER A 113 -65.41 7.19 2.78
C SER A 113 -64.44 8.21 3.38
N LEU A 114 -63.12 8.00 3.27
CA LEU A 114 -62.07 8.78 3.98
C LEU A 114 -61.55 9.98 3.17
N SER A 115 -62.44 10.84 2.68
CA SER A 115 -62.07 11.97 1.80
C SER A 115 -61.21 13.07 2.47
N ALA A 116 -61.25 13.17 3.81
CA ALA A 116 -60.48 14.15 4.60
C ALA A 116 -59.09 13.65 5.02
N LEU A 117 -58.70 12.43 4.62
CA LEU A 117 -57.44 11.80 5.02
C LEU A 117 -56.25 12.57 4.42
N GLN A 118 -55.28 12.91 5.26
CA GLN A 118 -54.07 13.67 4.94
C GLN A 118 -52.81 12.81 4.95
N ALA A 119 -52.72 11.82 5.84
CA ALA A 119 -51.58 10.90 5.87
C ALA A 119 -52.03 9.45 6.06
N MET A 120 -51.42 8.55 5.30
CA MET A 120 -51.66 7.11 5.39
C MET A 120 -50.36 6.34 5.27
N THR A 121 -50.14 5.39 6.18
CA THR A 121 -49.03 4.44 6.08
C THR A 121 -49.57 3.01 6.00
N LEU A 122 -49.10 2.30 4.98
CA LEU A 122 -49.30 0.89 4.71
C LEU A 122 -47.96 0.16 4.64
N ALA A 123 -46.92 0.73 5.25
CA ALA A 123 -45.57 0.19 5.23
C ALA A 123 -45.47 -1.16 5.97
N LEU A 124 -44.39 -1.90 5.77
CA LEU A 124 -44.12 -3.16 6.49
C LEU A 124 -45.28 -4.17 6.43
N ASN A 125 -45.93 -4.27 5.27
CA ASN A 125 -47.01 -5.22 5.00
C ASN A 125 -46.57 -6.24 3.93
N LYS A 126 -47.50 -7.02 3.37
CA LYS A 126 -47.27 -8.03 2.34
C LYS A 126 -47.99 -7.69 1.04
N ILE A 127 -48.20 -6.41 0.76
CA ILE A 127 -48.91 -5.94 -0.43
C ILE A 127 -48.08 -6.27 -1.67
N HIS A 128 -48.68 -6.93 -2.66
CA HIS A 128 -47.99 -7.41 -3.86
C HIS A 128 -48.39 -6.68 -5.15
N HIS A 129 -49.57 -6.06 -5.18
CA HIS A 129 -50.10 -5.33 -6.32
C HIS A 129 -50.96 -4.15 -5.87
N ILE A 130 -50.91 -3.02 -6.60
CA ILE A 130 -51.83 -1.89 -6.42
C ILE A 130 -52.66 -1.72 -7.70
N PRO A 131 -53.99 -1.97 -7.66
CA PRO A 131 -54.85 -1.87 -8.83
C PRO A 131 -55.16 -0.41 -9.21
N ASP A 132 -55.71 -0.22 -10.41
CA ASP A 132 -56.16 1.09 -10.89
C ASP A 132 -57.25 1.68 -9.96
N HIS A 133 -57.21 3.00 -9.75
CA HIS A 133 -58.16 3.75 -8.93
C HIS A 133 -58.23 3.32 -7.45
N ALA A 134 -57.17 2.69 -6.92
CA ALA A 134 -57.12 2.23 -5.53
C ALA A 134 -57.33 3.35 -4.49
N PHE A 135 -56.92 4.58 -4.83
CA PHE A 135 -56.97 5.75 -3.94
C PHE A 135 -57.85 6.90 -4.46
N VAL A 136 -58.78 6.62 -5.38
CA VAL A 136 -59.51 7.64 -6.16
C VAL A 136 -60.26 8.71 -5.35
N ASN A 137 -60.74 8.36 -4.15
CA ASN A 137 -61.51 9.27 -3.29
C ASN A 137 -60.65 10.05 -2.28
N LEU A 138 -59.34 9.78 -2.20
CA LEU A 138 -58.43 10.36 -1.19
C LEU A 138 -57.79 11.67 -1.66
N SER A 139 -58.63 12.62 -2.08
CA SER A 139 -58.16 13.89 -2.68
C SER A 139 -57.35 14.80 -1.75
N SER A 140 -57.52 14.67 -0.43
CA SER A 140 -56.81 15.46 0.59
C SER A 140 -55.49 14.82 1.05
N LEU A 141 -55.13 13.64 0.51
CA LEU A 141 -53.97 12.89 0.98
C LEU A 141 -52.68 13.57 0.54
N VAL A 142 -51.81 13.84 1.51
CA VAL A 142 -50.51 14.52 1.36
C VAL A 142 -49.37 13.51 1.44
N VAL A 143 -49.45 12.54 2.35
CA VAL A 143 -48.38 11.56 2.61
C VAL A 143 -48.90 10.13 2.44
N LEU A 144 -48.22 9.35 1.60
CA LEU A 144 -48.49 7.94 1.40
C LEU A 144 -47.21 7.11 1.50
N HIS A 145 -47.12 6.29 2.55
CA HIS A 145 -46.02 5.35 2.75
C HIS A 145 -46.43 3.92 2.39
N LEU A 146 -45.69 3.32 1.46
CA LEU A 146 -45.87 1.95 0.95
C LEU A 146 -44.56 1.15 1.00
N HIS A 147 -43.55 1.65 1.72
CA HIS A 147 -42.24 1.00 1.79
C HIS A 147 -42.27 -0.35 2.51
N ASN A 148 -41.25 -1.19 2.28
CA ASN A 148 -41.11 -2.52 2.88
C ASN A 148 -42.35 -3.41 2.64
N ASN A 149 -42.86 -3.40 1.41
CA ASN A 149 -43.90 -4.31 0.95
C ASN A 149 -43.31 -5.31 -0.06
N ARG A 150 -44.16 -6.00 -0.84
CA ARG A 150 -43.76 -6.92 -1.90
C ARG A 150 -44.29 -6.49 -3.26
N ILE A 151 -44.46 -5.18 -3.46
CA ILE A 151 -45.16 -4.64 -4.62
C ILE A 151 -44.32 -4.95 -5.87
N HIS A 152 -44.87 -5.78 -6.75
CA HIS A 152 -44.25 -6.17 -8.01
C HIS A 152 -44.83 -5.39 -9.20
N SER A 153 -46.12 -5.02 -9.14
CA SER A 153 -46.79 -4.33 -10.24
C SER A 153 -47.77 -3.26 -9.73
N LEU A 154 -47.84 -2.16 -10.47
CA LEU A 154 -48.71 -1.03 -10.24
C LEU A 154 -49.62 -0.82 -11.45
N GLY A 155 -50.91 -0.62 -11.21
CA GLY A 155 -51.83 -0.18 -12.25
C GLY A 155 -51.41 1.18 -12.84
N LYS A 156 -51.72 1.43 -14.11
CA LYS A 156 -51.34 2.69 -14.80
C LYS A 156 -52.04 3.93 -14.23
N LYS A 157 -53.17 3.72 -13.54
CA LYS A 157 -54.04 4.74 -12.94
C LYS A 157 -54.24 4.48 -11.44
N CYS A 158 -53.31 3.78 -10.80
CA CYS A 158 -53.46 3.41 -9.39
C CYS A 158 -53.46 4.61 -8.44
N PHE A 159 -52.76 5.69 -8.81
CA PHE A 159 -52.66 6.94 -8.04
C PHE A 159 -53.60 8.05 -8.52
N ASP A 160 -54.47 7.78 -9.50
CA ASP A 160 -55.50 8.74 -9.93
C ASP A 160 -56.39 9.13 -8.74
N GLY A 161 -56.62 10.42 -8.54
CA GLY A 161 -57.40 10.97 -7.41
C GLY A 161 -56.55 11.62 -6.32
N LEU A 162 -55.26 11.30 -6.23
CA LEU A 162 -54.31 11.82 -5.24
C LEU A 162 -53.76 13.22 -5.61
N HIS A 163 -54.63 14.21 -5.78
CA HIS A 163 -54.26 15.53 -6.27
C HIS A 163 -53.41 16.37 -5.29
N SER A 164 -53.49 16.08 -3.98
CA SER A 164 -52.76 16.82 -2.93
C SER A 164 -51.48 16.11 -2.47
N LEU A 165 -51.09 14.99 -3.12
CA LEU A 165 -50.00 14.16 -2.63
C LEU A 165 -48.65 14.85 -2.84
N GLU A 166 -47.89 14.98 -1.75
CA GLU A 166 -46.58 15.59 -1.72
C GLU A 166 -45.46 14.56 -1.50
N THR A 167 -45.71 13.52 -0.72
CA THR A 167 -44.71 12.48 -0.39
C THR A 167 -45.23 11.09 -0.74
N LEU A 168 -44.49 10.38 -1.59
CA LEU A 168 -44.75 8.99 -1.95
C LEU A 168 -43.50 8.13 -1.70
N ASP A 169 -43.63 7.14 -0.82
CA ASP A 169 -42.56 6.20 -0.51
C ASP A 169 -42.89 4.79 -1.00
N LEU A 170 -42.15 4.31 -2.02
CA LEU A 170 -42.19 2.97 -2.60
C LEU A 170 -40.89 2.19 -2.35
N ASN A 171 -40.05 2.63 -1.41
CA ASN A 171 -38.76 2.02 -1.12
C ASN A 171 -38.91 0.55 -0.65
N TYR A 172 -37.88 -0.28 -0.84
CA TYR A 172 -37.87 -1.68 -0.39
C TYR A 172 -39.10 -2.48 -0.88
N ASN A 173 -39.29 -2.49 -2.19
CA ASN A 173 -40.34 -3.26 -2.87
C ASN A 173 -39.72 -4.14 -3.97
N ASN A 174 -40.54 -4.74 -4.84
CA ASN A 174 -40.11 -5.64 -5.91
C ASN A 174 -40.46 -5.09 -7.30
N LEU A 175 -40.45 -3.77 -7.49
CA LEU A 175 -40.80 -3.15 -8.77
C LEU A 175 -39.73 -3.46 -9.82
N ASP A 176 -40.11 -4.10 -10.92
CA ASP A 176 -39.22 -4.37 -12.06
C ASP A 176 -39.18 -3.21 -13.07
N GLU A 177 -40.26 -2.43 -13.14
CA GLU A 177 -40.44 -1.32 -14.08
C GLU A 177 -40.65 0.02 -13.34
N PHE A 178 -40.24 1.10 -13.99
CA PHE A 178 -40.46 2.46 -13.48
C PHE A 178 -41.98 2.77 -13.39
N PRO A 179 -42.46 3.30 -12.24
CA PRO A 179 -43.89 3.51 -12.00
C PRO A 179 -44.45 4.70 -12.80
N THR A 180 -44.83 4.49 -14.06
CA THR A 180 -45.36 5.56 -14.93
C THR A 180 -46.64 6.23 -14.40
N ALA A 181 -47.35 5.58 -13.48
CA ALA A 181 -48.54 6.12 -12.81
C ALA A 181 -48.25 7.40 -11.99
N ILE A 182 -47.01 7.66 -11.58
CA ILE A 182 -46.68 8.86 -10.81
C ILE A 182 -46.93 10.16 -11.60
N ARG A 183 -47.02 10.10 -12.93
CA ARG A 183 -47.22 11.28 -13.80
C ARG A 183 -48.50 12.06 -13.50
N THR A 184 -49.46 11.46 -12.78
CA THR A 184 -50.72 12.12 -12.41
C THR A 184 -50.56 12.98 -11.14
N LEU A 185 -49.46 12.85 -10.41
CA LEU A 185 -49.18 13.49 -9.13
C LEU A 185 -48.49 14.84 -9.30
N SER A 186 -49.23 15.89 -9.69
CA SER A 186 -48.65 17.20 -10.01
C SER A 186 -48.01 17.95 -8.82
N ASN A 187 -48.43 17.66 -7.60
CA ASN A 187 -47.94 18.31 -6.37
C ASN A 187 -46.85 17.50 -5.64
N LEU A 188 -46.38 16.41 -6.25
CA LEU A 188 -45.38 15.54 -5.64
C LEU A 188 -44.05 16.28 -5.45
N LYS A 189 -43.55 16.31 -4.22
CA LYS A 189 -42.30 16.94 -3.81
C LYS A 189 -41.21 15.91 -3.52
N GLU A 190 -41.60 14.79 -2.93
CA GLU A 190 -40.68 13.73 -2.52
C GLU A 190 -41.13 12.38 -3.05
N LEU A 191 -40.20 11.70 -3.73
CA LEU A 191 -40.45 10.38 -4.32
C LEU A 191 -39.33 9.42 -3.97
N GLY A 192 -39.66 8.35 -3.25
CA GLY A 192 -38.76 7.25 -2.95
C GLY A 192 -39.12 5.99 -3.73
N PHE A 193 -38.14 5.38 -4.39
CA PHE A 193 -38.28 4.05 -4.99
C PHE A 193 -36.98 3.24 -4.96
N HIS A 194 -36.07 3.53 -4.03
CA HIS A 194 -34.83 2.77 -3.87
C HIS A 194 -35.09 1.32 -3.41
N SER A 195 -34.08 0.47 -3.52
CA SER A 195 -34.20 -0.96 -3.16
C SER A 195 -35.37 -1.67 -3.86
N ASN A 196 -35.48 -1.44 -5.16
CA ASN A 196 -36.38 -2.16 -6.08
C ASN A 196 -35.53 -2.85 -7.18
N ASN A 197 -36.17 -3.44 -8.20
CA ASN A 197 -35.52 -4.13 -9.31
C ASN A 197 -35.52 -3.30 -10.61
N ILE A 198 -35.68 -1.98 -10.54
CA ILE A 198 -35.86 -1.11 -11.71
C ILE A 198 -34.55 -1.00 -12.48
N LYS A 199 -34.59 -1.37 -13.77
CA LYS A 199 -33.41 -1.36 -14.66
C LYS A 199 -33.30 -0.11 -15.54
N LEU A 200 -34.42 0.53 -15.83
CA LEU A 200 -34.55 1.60 -16.83
C LEU A 200 -35.38 2.76 -16.27
N ILE A 201 -34.85 3.98 -16.35
CA ILE A 201 -35.65 5.21 -16.23
C ILE A 201 -36.01 5.66 -17.65
N PRO A 202 -37.30 5.67 -18.03
CA PRO A 202 -37.72 6.06 -19.37
C PRO A 202 -37.55 7.56 -19.63
N GLU A 203 -37.56 7.94 -20.91
CA GLU A 203 -37.64 9.37 -21.28
C GLU A 203 -38.89 10.04 -20.71
N LYS A 204 -38.75 11.32 -20.35
CA LYS A 204 -39.84 12.13 -19.77
C LYS A 204 -40.49 11.42 -18.58
N ALA A 205 -39.70 10.73 -17.76
CA ALA A 205 -40.15 9.97 -16.59
C ALA A 205 -40.99 10.86 -15.64
N PHE A 206 -40.48 12.05 -15.33
CA PHE A 206 -41.03 12.97 -14.31
C PHE A 206 -41.78 14.17 -14.89
N VAL A 207 -42.20 14.12 -16.16
CA VAL A 207 -42.86 15.26 -16.86
C VAL A 207 -44.14 15.74 -16.17
N GLY A 208 -44.81 14.87 -15.41
CA GLY A 208 -46.04 15.19 -14.67
C GLY A 208 -45.80 15.73 -13.26
N ASN A 209 -44.54 15.85 -12.82
CA ASN A 209 -44.16 16.09 -11.43
C ASN A 209 -43.19 17.29 -11.31
N PRO A 210 -43.58 18.52 -11.71
CA PRO A 210 -42.67 19.67 -11.76
C PRO A 210 -42.21 20.16 -10.38
N SER A 211 -42.96 19.85 -9.32
CA SER A 211 -42.70 20.28 -7.94
C SER A 211 -41.72 19.38 -7.18
N LEU A 212 -41.08 18.41 -7.84
CA LEU A 212 -40.15 17.48 -7.21
C LEU A 212 -38.90 18.20 -6.70
N ILE A 213 -38.63 18.02 -5.41
CA ILE A 213 -37.46 18.56 -4.70
C ILE A 213 -36.39 17.47 -4.54
N THR A 214 -36.83 16.26 -4.18
CA THR A 214 -35.95 15.14 -3.84
C THR A 214 -36.44 13.85 -4.49
N ILE A 215 -35.54 13.14 -5.18
CA ILE A 215 -35.81 11.82 -5.77
C ILE A 215 -34.85 10.81 -5.13
N LEU A 216 -35.38 9.95 -4.26
CA LEU A 216 -34.62 8.92 -3.55
C LEU A 216 -34.61 7.62 -4.35
N MET A 217 -33.63 7.51 -5.25
CA MET A 217 -33.43 6.36 -6.14
C MET A 217 -32.50 5.29 -5.56
N LEU A 218 -31.72 5.68 -4.55
CA LEU A 218 -30.69 4.88 -3.88
C LEU A 218 -30.78 5.07 -2.37
N THR A 219 -30.26 4.10 -1.62
CA THR A 219 -30.15 4.22 -0.16
C THR A 219 -29.15 5.32 0.22
N HIS A 220 -29.59 6.28 1.03
CA HIS A 220 -28.75 7.39 1.47
C HIS A 220 -27.83 6.92 2.62
N TRP A 221 -26.64 6.37 2.32
CA TRP A 221 -25.63 6.09 3.34
C TRP A 221 -24.24 6.59 2.95
N CYS A 222 -23.71 7.47 3.80
CA CYS A 222 -22.42 8.16 3.70
C CYS A 222 -21.24 7.29 4.23
N PHE A 223 -21.27 5.97 4.08
CA PHE A 223 -20.16 5.11 4.49
C PHE A 223 -19.82 4.10 3.39
N ASP A 224 -18.67 4.30 2.75
CA ASP A 224 -18.13 3.60 1.57
C ASP A 224 -17.95 2.07 1.71
N PHE A 225 -18.38 1.43 2.80
CA PHE A 225 -18.10 0.01 3.06
C PHE A 225 -19.28 -0.96 2.84
N PHE A 226 -20.53 -0.48 2.77
CA PHE A 226 -21.72 -1.35 2.63
C PHE A 226 -22.63 -1.01 1.44
N ARG A 227 -22.15 -0.25 0.45
CA ARG A 227 -22.91 0.26 -0.72
C ARG A 227 -23.39 -0.81 -1.72
N HIS A 228 -23.28 -2.10 -1.41
CA HIS A 228 -23.42 -3.18 -2.40
C HIS A 228 -24.68 -4.04 -2.29
N PHE A 229 -25.56 -3.82 -1.30
CA PHE A 229 -26.59 -4.82 -1.03
C PHE A 229 -28.04 -4.41 -1.33
N TYR A 230 -28.39 -3.12 -1.55
CA TYR A 230 -29.81 -2.70 -1.59
C TYR A 230 -30.19 -1.55 -2.53
N ASP A 231 -29.58 -1.41 -3.72
CA ASP A 231 -29.94 -0.35 -4.67
C ASP A 231 -30.60 -0.89 -5.95
N ASN A 232 -31.35 -0.03 -6.68
CA ASN A 232 -31.91 -0.41 -7.98
C ASN A 232 -30.78 -0.71 -8.98
N PRO A 233 -30.86 -1.79 -9.78
CA PRO A 233 -29.88 -2.12 -10.81
C PRO A 233 -30.09 -1.26 -12.07
N ILE A 234 -30.07 0.07 -11.93
CA ILE A 234 -30.30 0.99 -13.05
C ILE A 234 -29.13 0.88 -14.02
N GLN A 235 -29.42 0.45 -15.24
CA GLN A 235 -28.42 0.35 -16.31
C GLN A 235 -28.52 1.53 -17.26
N LEU A 236 -29.74 1.97 -17.58
CA LEU A 236 -30.03 3.00 -18.59
C LEU A 236 -30.97 4.08 -18.03
N VAL A 237 -30.70 5.32 -18.43
CA VAL A 237 -31.50 6.50 -18.10
C VAL A 237 -31.77 7.26 -19.40
N GLY A 238 -33.04 7.57 -19.66
CA GLY A 238 -33.41 8.39 -20.81
C GLY A 238 -32.82 9.80 -20.73
N ARG A 239 -32.31 10.33 -21.84
CA ARG A 239 -31.62 11.63 -21.88
C ARG A 239 -32.47 12.80 -21.37
N SER A 240 -33.77 12.76 -21.65
CA SER A 240 -34.77 13.77 -21.25
C SER A 240 -35.52 13.42 -19.97
N ALA A 241 -35.08 12.41 -19.21
CA ALA A 241 -35.81 11.93 -18.03
C ALA A 241 -35.99 13.01 -16.96
N PHE A 242 -34.99 13.87 -16.76
CA PHE A 242 -34.89 14.87 -15.69
C PHE A 242 -35.00 16.33 -16.18
N GLN A 243 -35.61 16.56 -17.33
CA GLN A 243 -35.90 17.92 -17.82
C GLN A 243 -37.06 18.55 -17.04
N HIS A 244 -37.07 19.88 -16.95
CA HIS A 244 -38.15 20.70 -16.40
C HIS A 244 -38.50 20.39 -14.93
N LEU A 245 -37.48 20.17 -14.09
CA LEU A 245 -37.64 19.99 -12.64
C LEU A 245 -37.01 21.17 -11.88
N PRO A 246 -37.64 22.36 -11.86
CA PRO A 246 -37.01 23.59 -11.37
C PRO A 246 -36.67 23.56 -9.88
N GLU A 247 -37.43 22.82 -9.07
CA GLU A 247 -37.27 22.72 -7.61
C GLU A 247 -36.32 21.60 -7.17
N LEU A 248 -35.80 20.80 -8.11
CA LEU A 248 -34.95 19.64 -7.81
C LEU A 248 -33.60 20.11 -7.25
N ARG A 249 -33.27 19.66 -6.03
CA ARG A 249 -32.01 20.05 -5.36
C ARG A 249 -30.91 19.02 -5.49
N THR A 250 -31.26 17.74 -5.46
CA THR A 250 -30.28 16.64 -5.45
C THR A 250 -30.63 15.63 -6.52
N LEU A 251 -29.66 15.32 -7.39
CA LEU A 251 -29.74 14.26 -8.38
C LEU A 251 -28.55 13.30 -8.23
N THR A 252 -28.84 12.04 -7.93
CA THR A 252 -27.84 10.98 -7.75
C THR A 252 -28.14 9.81 -8.67
N LEU A 253 -27.20 9.52 -9.58
CA LEU A 253 -27.22 8.39 -10.51
C LEU A 253 -25.91 7.62 -10.36
N ASN A 254 -25.98 6.41 -9.81
CA ASN A 254 -24.80 5.57 -9.57
C ASN A 254 -24.90 4.26 -10.33
N GLY A 255 -23.82 3.85 -11.00
CA GLY A 255 -23.71 2.54 -11.64
C GLY A 255 -24.50 2.39 -12.95
N ALA A 256 -24.95 3.50 -13.54
CA ALA A 256 -25.68 3.51 -14.80
C ALA A 256 -24.73 3.34 -16.00
N SER A 257 -24.21 2.11 -16.13
CA SER A 257 -23.13 1.76 -17.05
C SER A 257 -23.42 1.96 -18.55
N GLN A 258 -24.68 2.10 -18.95
CA GLN A 258 -25.07 2.32 -20.35
C GLN A 258 -25.27 3.81 -20.70
N ILE A 259 -25.06 4.73 -19.75
CA ILE A 259 -25.11 6.17 -20.05
C ILE A 259 -23.80 6.56 -20.74
N THR A 260 -23.87 6.93 -22.03
CA THR A 260 -22.71 7.38 -22.82
C THR A 260 -22.59 8.89 -22.92
N GLU A 261 -23.70 9.62 -22.76
CA GLU A 261 -23.77 11.08 -22.86
C GLU A 261 -24.30 11.70 -21.56
N PHE A 262 -23.85 12.92 -21.26
CA PHE A 262 -24.37 13.68 -20.12
C PHE A 262 -25.88 13.95 -20.28
N PRO A 263 -26.71 13.73 -19.23
CA PRO A 263 -28.17 13.91 -19.31
C PRO A 263 -28.56 15.36 -19.61
N ASP A 264 -29.67 15.55 -20.33
CA ASP A 264 -30.20 16.88 -20.57
C ASP A 264 -31.07 17.32 -19.38
N LEU A 265 -30.58 18.34 -18.68
CA LEU A 265 -31.17 18.89 -17.46
C LEU A 265 -31.71 20.31 -17.70
N THR A 266 -32.11 20.61 -18.93
CA THR A 266 -32.77 21.88 -19.25
C THR A 266 -34.01 22.11 -18.37
N GLY A 267 -34.10 23.30 -17.78
CA GLY A 267 -35.19 23.66 -16.87
C GLY A 267 -35.02 23.16 -15.43
N THR A 268 -33.89 22.53 -15.10
CA THR A 268 -33.58 21.95 -13.77
C THR A 268 -32.47 22.75 -13.07
N GLY A 269 -32.65 24.07 -12.99
CA GLY A 269 -31.62 25.02 -12.49
C GLY A 269 -31.49 25.12 -10.96
N GLY A 270 -32.39 24.47 -10.22
CA GLY A 270 -32.39 24.44 -8.75
C GLY A 270 -31.34 23.52 -8.13
N LEU A 271 -30.60 22.75 -8.93
CA LEU A 271 -29.68 21.73 -8.45
C LEU A 271 -28.55 22.30 -7.57
N GLU A 272 -28.40 21.69 -6.40
CA GLU A 272 -27.34 21.94 -5.42
C GLU A 272 -26.32 20.79 -5.39
N SER A 273 -26.75 19.56 -5.64
CA SER A 273 -25.89 18.38 -5.67
C SER A 273 -26.16 17.51 -6.90
N LEU A 274 -25.14 17.30 -7.72
CA LEU A 274 -25.18 16.44 -8.90
C LEU A 274 -24.12 15.35 -8.78
N THR A 275 -24.58 14.09 -8.73
CA THR A 275 -23.72 12.91 -8.67
C THR A 275 -24.09 11.97 -9.81
N VAL A 276 -23.17 11.72 -10.74
CA VAL A 276 -23.33 10.77 -11.84
C VAL A 276 -22.08 9.91 -11.92
N THR A 277 -22.12 8.71 -11.33
CA THR A 277 -20.94 7.83 -11.20
C THR A 277 -21.13 6.49 -11.90
N GLY A 278 -20.03 5.90 -12.38
CA GLY A 278 -20.06 4.57 -12.99
C GLY A 278 -20.80 4.52 -14.33
N ALA A 279 -20.66 5.57 -15.13
CA ALA A 279 -21.20 5.68 -16.48
C ALA A 279 -20.04 5.75 -17.51
N GLN A 280 -20.37 5.90 -18.79
CA GLN A 280 -19.42 5.96 -19.91
C GLN A 280 -19.37 7.36 -20.52
N ILE A 281 -19.51 8.40 -19.70
CA ILE A 281 -19.53 9.80 -20.16
C ILE A 281 -18.11 10.21 -20.56
N SER A 282 -17.94 10.62 -21.82
CA SER A 282 -16.64 11.03 -22.38
C SER A 282 -16.36 12.53 -22.31
N SER A 283 -17.40 13.36 -22.28
CA SER A 283 -17.25 14.82 -22.27
C SER A 283 -18.43 15.53 -21.60
N LEU A 284 -18.17 16.73 -21.09
CA LEU A 284 -19.18 17.62 -20.52
C LEU A 284 -19.50 18.78 -21.48
N PRO A 285 -20.76 19.25 -21.52
CA PRO A 285 -21.11 20.46 -22.26
C PRO A 285 -20.35 21.70 -21.74
N GLN A 286 -19.84 22.53 -22.64
CA GLN A 286 -19.09 23.76 -22.26
C GLN A 286 -19.92 24.74 -21.42
N ALA A 287 -21.24 24.76 -21.63
CA ALA A 287 -22.17 25.62 -20.90
C ALA A 287 -22.83 24.92 -19.69
N VAL A 288 -22.26 23.81 -19.17
CA VAL A 288 -22.85 23.05 -18.05
C VAL A 288 -23.07 23.93 -16.81
N CYS A 289 -22.10 24.79 -16.48
CA CYS A 289 -22.24 25.70 -15.33
C CYS A 289 -23.25 26.82 -15.53
N ASN A 290 -23.61 27.17 -16.77
CA ASN A 290 -24.67 28.14 -17.03
C ASN A 290 -26.05 27.57 -16.67
N GLN A 291 -26.19 26.23 -16.66
CA GLN A 291 -27.44 25.56 -16.29
C GLN A 291 -27.58 25.40 -14.77
N PHE A 292 -26.48 25.33 -14.01
CA PHE A 292 -26.50 25.04 -12.57
C PHE A 292 -25.78 26.12 -11.72
N PRO A 293 -26.36 27.33 -11.58
CA PRO A 293 -25.73 28.41 -10.81
C PRO A 293 -25.68 28.13 -9.31
N ASN A 294 -26.51 27.22 -8.80
CA ASN A 294 -26.61 26.88 -7.38
C ASN A 294 -25.79 25.66 -6.95
N LEU A 295 -25.05 25.05 -7.87
CA LEU A 295 -24.36 23.79 -7.64
C LEU A 295 -23.27 23.93 -6.57
N GLN A 296 -23.33 23.09 -5.55
CA GLN A 296 -22.39 23.01 -4.44
C GLN A 296 -21.53 21.75 -4.50
N VAL A 297 -22.10 20.62 -4.93
CA VAL A 297 -21.42 19.33 -5.02
C VAL A 297 -21.54 18.79 -6.44
N LEU A 298 -20.40 18.48 -7.05
CA LEU A 298 -20.30 17.81 -8.34
C LEU A 298 -19.46 16.54 -8.19
N ASP A 299 -20.06 15.38 -8.45
CA ASP A 299 -19.36 14.10 -8.47
C ASP A 299 -19.63 13.40 -9.81
N LEU A 300 -18.58 13.31 -10.63
CA LEU A 300 -18.58 12.59 -11.90
C LEU A 300 -17.49 11.51 -11.90
N SER A 301 -17.25 10.90 -10.74
CA SER A 301 -16.26 9.85 -10.59
C SER A 301 -16.61 8.56 -11.35
N TYR A 302 -15.60 7.78 -11.73
CA TYR A 302 -15.76 6.54 -12.50
C TYR A 302 -16.52 6.77 -13.82
N ASN A 303 -16.04 7.71 -14.62
CA ASN A 303 -16.49 7.96 -16.00
C ASN A 303 -15.27 7.90 -16.95
N LEU A 304 -15.44 8.37 -18.19
CA LEU A 304 -14.40 8.35 -19.23
C LEU A 304 -14.03 9.78 -19.67
N LEU A 305 -14.11 10.76 -18.75
CA LEU A 305 -13.88 12.16 -19.09
C LEU A 305 -12.42 12.40 -19.48
N GLU A 306 -12.20 12.95 -20.67
CA GLU A 306 -10.87 13.34 -21.16
C GLU A 306 -10.58 14.84 -20.98
N ASP A 307 -11.55 15.68 -21.32
CA ASP A 307 -11.48 17.14 -21.24
C ASP A 307 -12.46 17.71 -20.21
N LEU A 308 -12.04 18.77 -19.52
CA LEU A 308 -12.88 19.51 -18.58
C LEU A 308 -13.27 20.89 -19.13
N PRO A 309 -14.53 21.32 -18.96
CA PRO A 309 -14.95 22.70 -19.24
C PRO A 309 -14.44 23.66 -18.17
N SER A 310 -14.67 24.96 -18.38
CA SER A 310 -14.46 25.95 -17.32
C SER A 310 -15.57 25.87 -16.28
N PHE A 311 -15.21 25.70 -15.01
CA PHE A 311 -16.15 25.71 -13.89
C PHE A 311 -16.36 27.10 -13.27
N SER A 312 -15.74 28.15 -13.81
CA SER A 312 -15.74 29.50 -13.19
C SER A 312 -17.11 30.12 -12.97
N VAL A 313 -18.12 29.70 -13.73
CA VAL A 313 -19.51 30.17 -13.57
C VAL A 313 -20.19 29.52 -12.35
N CYS A 314 -19.77 28.31 -11.96
CA CYS A 314 -20.32 27.57 -10.82
C CYS A 314 -19.75 28.06 -9.46
N GLN A 315 -19.95 29.33 -9.10
CA GLN A 315 -19.29 29.99 -7.96
C GLN A 315 -19.60 29.39 -6.57
N LYS A 316 -20.72 28.68 -6.43
CA LYS A 316 -21.14 28.05 -5.17
C LYS A 316 -20.53 26.66 -4.94
N LEU A 317 -19.72 26.15 -5.87
CA LEU A 317 -19.09 24.83 -5.72
C LEU A 317 -18.21 24.77 -4.48
N GLN A 318 -18.43 23.72 -3.69
CA GLN A 318 -17.69 23.39 -2.47
C GLN A 318 -16.90 22.09 -2.61
N LYS A 319 -17.43 21.12 -3.38
CA LYS A 319 -16.79 19.83 -3.59
C LYS A 319 -16.87 19.40 -5.06
N ILE A 320 -15.74 19.00 -5.61
CA ILE A 320 -15.62 18.39 -6.94
C ILE A 320 -14.93 17.04 -6.78
N ASP A 321 -15.57 15.97 -7.27
CA ASP A 321 -14.99 14.64 -7.39
C ASP A 321 -15.01 14.18 -8.85
N LEU A 322 -13.83 13.94 -9.39
CA LEU A 322 -13.57 13.53 -10.76
C LEU A 322 -12.61 12.32 -10.78
N ARG A 323 -12.52 11.56 -9.68
CA ARG A 323 -11.61 10.40 -9.61
C ARG A 323 -11.97 9.31 -10.63
N HIS A 324 -11.00 8.52 -11.06
CA HIS A 324 -11.20 7.44 -12.04
C HIS A 324 -11.84 7.97 -13.34
N ASN A 325 -11.14 8.87 -14.01
CA ASN A 325 -11.46 9.38 -15.34
C ASN A 325 -10.19 9.32 -16.21
N GLU A 326 -10.24 9.89 -17.42
CA GLU A 326 -9.18 9.83 -18.42
C GLU A 326 -8.53 11.21 -18.65
N ILE A 327 -8.59 12.08 -17.65
CA ILE A 327 -8.16 13.48 -17.75
C ILE A 327 -6.64 13.55 -17.86
N CYS A 328 -6.14 14.27 -18.87
CA CYS A 328 -4.71 14.34 -19.20
C CYS A 328 -4.03 15.67 -18.79
N GLU A 329 -4.77 16.78 -18.76
CA GLU A 329 -4.25 18.12 -18.46
C GLU A 329 -5.27 18.95 -17.67
N ILE A 330 -4.78 19.77 -16.73
CA ILE A 330 -5.60 20.80 -16.07
C ILE A 330 -5.18 22.18 -16.58
N LYS A 331 -6.10 22.85 -17.27
CA LYS A 331 -5.91 24.16 -17.90
C LYS A 331 -6.01 25.30 -16.88
N VAL A 332 -5.63 26.50 -17.32
CA VAL A 332 -5.61 27.73 -16.50
C VAL A 332 -6.99 28.06 -15.95
N ASP A 333 -8.02 27.89 -16.76
CA ASP A 333 -9.39 28.38 -16.59
C ASP A 333 -10.36 27.29 -16.07
N THR A 334 -9.90 26.04 -15.95
CA THR A 334 -10.72 24.91 -15.49
C THR A 334 -11.30 25.17 -14.09
N PHE A 335 -10.46 25.56 -13.12
CA PHE A 335 -10.86 25.77 -11.72
C PHE A 335 -10.72 27.22 -11.25
N GLN A 336 -10.75 28.18 -12.17
CA GLN A 336 -10.64 29.59 -11.79
C GLN A 336 -11.90 30.11 -11.11
N GLN A 337 -11.71 31.06 -10.19
CA GLN A 337 -12.78 31.82 -9.53
C GLN A 337 -13.80 30.96 -8.76
N LEU A 338 -13.33 29.94 -8.02
CA LEU A 338 -14.17 29.13 -7.15
C LEU A 338 -13.88 29.45 -5.67
N PRO A 339 -14.45 30.54 -5.11
CA PRO A 339 -14.13 31.01 -3.76
C PRO A 339 -14.62 30.04 -2.68
N GLY A 340 -15.66 29.25 -2.96
CA GLY A 340 -16.26 28.29 -2.03
C GLY A 340 -15.64 26.90 -2.04
N LEU A 341 -14.74 26.59 -2.98
CA LEU A 341 -14.26 25.21 -3.19
C LEU A 341 -13.36 24.78 -2.03
N ARG A 342 -13.75 23.70 -1.34
CA ARG A 342 -13.05 23.14 -0.16
C ARG A 342 -12.35 21.82 -0.47
N SER A 343 -12.91 21.02 -1.38
CA SER A 343 -12.41 19.67 -1.69
C SER A 343 -12.37 19.44 -3.19
N LEU A 344 -11.20 19.06 -3.70
CA LEU A 344 -10.99 18.68 -5.10
C LEU A 344 -10.33 17.30 -5.17
N ASN A 345 -11.00 16.35 -5.80
CA ASN A 345 -10.50 15.00 -6.00
C ASN A 345 -10.35 14.70 -7.49
N LEU A 346 -9.11 14.47 -7.93
CA LEU A 346 -8.72 14.11 -9.29
C LEU A 346 -7.85 12.84 -9.29
N ALA A 347 -7.96 12.01 -8.24
CA ALA A 347 -7.20 10.78 -8.13
C ALA A 347 -7.50 9.81 -9.28
N TRP A 348 -6.54 8.95 -9.64
CA TRP A 348 -6.71 7.93 -10.67
C TRP A 348 -7.15 8.52 -12.01
N ASN A 349 -6.39 9.50 -12.50
CA ASN A 349 -6.50 10.07 -13.84
C ASN A 349 -5.16 9.88 -14.58
N LYS A 350 -5.03 10.48 -15.76
CA LYS A 350 -3.80 10.44 -16.57
C LYS A 350 -3.12 11.81 -16.62
N ILE A 351 -3.27 12.62 -15.57
CA ILE A 351 -2.82 14.01 -15.58
C ILE A 351 -1.29 14.06 -15.64
N VAL A 352 -0.75 14.63 -16.72
CA VAL A 352 0.69 14.80 -16.93
C VAL A 352 1.14 16.20 -16.51
N ILE A 353 0.32 17.21 -16.83
CA ILE A 353 0.65 18.63 -16.64
C ILE A 353 -0.54 19.33 -15.97
N ILE A 354 -0.23 20.13 -14.95
CA ILE A 354 -1.15 21.09 -14.35
C ILE A 354 -0.55 22.47 -14.57
N HIS A 355 -1.33 23.39 -15.14
CA HIS A 355 -0.85 24.75 -15.34
C HIS A 355 -0.49 25.43 -13.99
N PRO A 356 0.62 26.20 -13.89
CA PRO A 356 1.07 26.81 -12.62
C PRO A 356 0.02 27.64 -11.86
N ASN A 357 -0.86 28.29 -12.60
CA ASN A 357 -1.93 29.15 -12.06
C ASN A 357 -3.31 28.47 -11.99
N ALA A 358 -3.42 27.17 -12.27
CA ALA A 358 -4.70 26.46 -12.28
C ALA A 358 -5.43 26.51 -10.93
N PHE A 359 -4.68 26.56 -9.82
CA PHE A 359 -5.22 26.61 -8.45
C PHE A 359 -5.05 27.97 -7.76
N SER A 360 -4.61 28.99 -8.49
CA SER A 360 -4.25 30.30 -7.92
C SER A 360 -5.42 31.02 -7.23
N THR A 361 -6.64 30.81 -7.68
CA THR A 361 -7.86 31.49 -7.21
C THR A 361 -8.78 30.58 -6.39
N LEU A 362 -8.21 29.74 -5.51
CA LEU A 362 -8.95 28.76 -4.69
C LEU A 362 -8.70 29.00 -3.18
N PRO A 363 -9.14 30.14 -2.59
CA PRO A 363 -8.76 30.55 -1.23
C PRO A 363 -9.27 29.61 -0.13
N SER A 364 -10.41 28.93 -0.37
CA SER A 364 -11.04 28.04 0.60
C SER A 364 -10.62 26.58 0.46
N LEU A 365 -9.70 26.24 -0.45
CA LEU A 365 -9.35 24.86 -0.71
C LEU A 365 -8.63 24.27 0.50
N ARG A 366 -9.14 23.14 1.00
CA ARG A 366 -8.62 22.44 2.18
C ARG A 366 -8.13 21.04 1.85
N LYS A 367 -8.76 20.35 0.89
CA LYS A 367 -8.44 18.96 0.52
C LYS A 367 -8.16 18.86 -0.97
N LEU A 368 -6.98 18.34 -1.32
CA LEU A 368 -6.58 18.09 -2.70
C LEU A 368 -6.05 16.66 -2.84
N ASP A 369 -6.66 15.88 -3.72
CA ASP A 369 -6.22 14.53 -4.05
C ASP A 369 -5.86 14.44 -5.54
N LEU A 370 -4.58 14.19 -5.82
CA LEU A 370 -4.02 13.96 -7.15
C LEU A 370 -3.33 12.59 -7.22
N SER A 371 -3.72 11.65 -6.35
CA SER A 371 -3.09 10.33 -6.27
C SER A 371 -3.24 9.55 -7.57
N SER A 372 -2.29 8.67 -7.88
CA SER A 372 -2.27 7.83 -9.07
C SER A 372 -2.50 8.60 -10.38
N ASN A 373 -1.68 9.64 -10.59
CA ASN A 373 -1.57 10.38 -11.85
C ASN A 373 -0.15 10.23 -12.42
N LEU A 374 0.17 11.00 -13.47
CA LEU A 374 1.45 10.97 -14.16
C LEU A 374 2.23 12.28 -13.96
N LEU A 375 2.05 12.93 -12.82
CA LEU A 375 2.65 14.24 -12.53
C LEU A 375 4.16 14.13 -12.37
N SER A 376 4.88 15.07 -13.00
CA SER A 376 6.32 15.27 -12.84
C SER A 376 6.67 16.46 -11.95
N SER A 377 5.77 17.44 -11.86
CA SER A 377 5.89 18.64 -11.04
C SER A 377 4.52 19.01 -10.45
N PHE A 378 4.53 19.84 -9.40
CA PHE A 378 3.32 20.23 -8.67
C PHE A 378 3.29 21.75 -8.46
N PRO A 379 2.20 22.44 -8.85
CA PRO A 379 2.08 23.87 -8.62
C PRO A 379 1.73 24.16 -7.16
N VAL A 380 2.46 25.09 -6.54
CA VAL A 380 2.26 25.48 -5.13
C VAL A 380 1.46 26.77 -4.96
N THR A 381 1.34 27.57 -6.03
CA THR A 381 0.72 28.89 -6.00
C THR A 381 -0.77 28.81 -5.63
N GLY A 382 -1.17 29.54 -4.59
CA GLY A 382 -2.57 29.63 -4.15
C GLY A 382 -3.04 28.50 -3.24
N LEU A 383 -2.16 27.56 -2.87
CA LEU A 383 -2.51 26.38 -2.07
C LEU A 383 -2.12 26.46 -0.58
N HIS A 384 -1.83 27.65 -0.06
CA HIS A 384 -1.34 27.86 1.31
C HIS A 384 -2.32 27.38 2.41
N GLY A 385 -3.63 27.34 2.12
CA GLY A 385 -4.66 26.93 3.08
C GLY A 385 -4.97 25.43 3.08
N LEU A 386 -4.21 24.59 2.38
CA LEU A 386 -4.44 23.15 2.33
C LEU A 386 -4.21 22.48 3.69
N THR A 387 -5.10 21.55 4.04
CA THR A 387 -5.01 20.70 5.24
C THR A 387 -4.73 19.24 4.90
N HIS A 388 -5.19 18.78 3.72
CA HIS A 388 -4.99 17.42 3.23
C HIS A 388 -4.46 17.48 1.80
N LEU A 389 -3.33 16.84 1.55
CA LEU A 389 -2.70 16.73 0.23
C LEU A 389 -2.31 15.28 -0.05
N LYS A 390 -2.83 14.72 -1.14
CA LYS A 390 -2.48 13.37 -1.57
C LYS A 390 -1.89 13.36 -2.97
N LEU A 391 -0.70 12.80 -3.09
CA LEU A 391 0.15 12.78 -4.29
C LEU A 391 0.75 11.37 -4.55
N THR A 392 0.30 10.34 -3.84
CA THR A 392 0.79 8.95 -4.00
C THR A 392 0.62 8.47 -5.44
N GLY A 393 1.40 7.48 -5.88
CA GLY A 393 1.31 6.95 -7.25
C GLY A 393 1.91 7.84 -8.36
N ASN A 394 2.27 9.09 -8.07
CA ASN A 394 2.97 9.96 -9.04
C ASN A 394 4.48 9.67 -9.05
N HIS A 395 4.91 8.63 -9.76
CA HIS A 395 6.31 8.16 -9.73
C HIS A 395 7.35 9.11 -10.36
N ALA A 396 6.93 10.03 -11.23
CA ALA A 396 7.81 11.05 -11.80
C ALA A 396 8.02 12.24 -10.84
N LEU A 397 7.17 12.39 -9.82
CA LEU A 397 7.24 13.48 -8.84
C LEU A 397 8.27 13.17 -7.75
N GLN A 398 9.55 13.37 -8.10
CA GLN A 398 10.70 13.10 -7.22
C GLN A 398 11.22 14.35 -6.50
N GLY A 399 10.75 15.54 -6.87
CA GLY A 399 11.16 16.81 -6.27
C GLY A 399 10.71 16.93 -4.81
N LEU A 400 11.52 17.62 -3.99
CA LEU A 400 11.13 17.94 -2.62
C LEU A 400 10.10 19.08 -2.64
N ILE A 401 9.05 18.96 -1.83
CA ILE A 401 8.06 20.01 -1.62
C ILE A 401 8.37 20.65 -0.26
N SER A 402 8.59 21.98 -0.25
CA SER A 402 8.89 22.72 0.98
C SER A 402 7.66 22.83 1.88
N SER A 403 7.86 22.65 3.19
CA SER A 403 6.83 22.85 4.21
C SER A 403 6.42 24.32 4.36
N GLU A 404 7.29 25.27 4.01
CA GLU A 404 6.99 26.72 4.05
C GLU A 404 5.81 27.10 3.15
N ASN A 405 5.59 26.35 2.07
CA ASN A 405 4.48 26.60 1.15
C ASN A 405 3.12 26.17 1.75
N PHE A 406 3.12 25.30 2.77
CA PHE A 406 1.92 24.63 3.30
C PHE A 406 1.89 24.65 4.84
N PRO A 407 1.61 25.81 5.46
CA PRO A 407 1.61 25.94 6.92
C PRO A 407 0.48 25.17 7.63
N GLU A 408 -0.68 25.02 7.00
CA GLU A 408 -1.89 24.42 7.60
C GLU A 408 -2.01 22.90 7.36
N LEU A 409 -0.98 22.27 6.81
CA LEU A 409 -1.04 20.91 6.31
C LEU A 409 -1.01 19.90 7.47
N LYS A 410 -2.04 19.05 7.56
CA LYS A 410 -2.19 18.04 8.63
C LYS A 410 -1.96 16.62 8.13
N VAL A 411 -2.47 16.30 6.94
CA VAL A 411 -2.37 14.96 6.34
C VAL A 411 -1.74 15.06 4.96
N ILE A 412 -0.69 14.29 4.76
CA ILE A 412 0.08 14.28 3.51
C ILE A 412 0.30 12.84 3.08
N GLU A 413 0.01 12.55 1.82
CA GLU A 413 0.40 11.29 1.19
C GLU A 413 1.33 11.61 0.02
N MET A 414 2.59 11.19 0.10
CA MET A 414 3.64 11.43 -0.88
C MET A 414 3.98 10.15 -1.65
N PRO A 415 4.49 10.24 -2.89
CA PRO A 415 4.93 9.06 -3.62
C PRO A 415 6.20 8.43 -2.99
N TYR A 416 7.05 9.22 -2.34
CA TYR A 416 8.28 8.73 -1.71
C TYR A 416 8.43 9.19 -0.26
N ALA A 417 8.95 8.29 0.59
CA ALA A 417 9.14 8.58 2.01
C ALA A 417 10.08 9.76 2.27
N TYR A 418 11.10 9.95 1.42
CA TYR A 418 12.06 11.06 1.54
C TYR A 418 11.41 12.45 1.47
N GLN A 419 10.26 12.58 0.80
CA GLN A 419 9.53 13.85 0.72
C GLN A 419 8.86 14.20 2.06
N CYS A 420 8.48 13.19 2.85
CA CYS A 420 7.94 13.40 4.20
C CYS A 420 8.97 13.96 5.18
N CYS A 421 10.27 13.84 4.89
CA CYS A 421 11.34 14.44 5.70
C CYS A 421 11.19 15.96 5.83
N ALA A 422 10.70 16.65 4.79
CA ALA A 422 10.54 18.09 4.78
C ALA A 422 9.47 18.60 5.78
N PHE A 423 8.60 17.70 6.26
CA PHE A 423 7.45 18.01 7.11
C PHE A 423 7.64 17.51 8.55
N GLY A 424 8.87 17.24 8.99
CA GLY A 424 9.16 16.89 10.39
C GLY A 424 8.73 15.49 10.81
N ALA A 425 8.38 14.60 9.86
CA ALA A 425 7.96 13.22 10.16
C ALA A 425 9.03 12.36 10.87
N CYS A 426 10.25 12.86 11.04
CA CYS A 426 11.39 12.14 11.64
C CYS A 426 11.65 12.41 13.12
N GLU A 427 10.99 13.39 13.76
CA GLU A 427 11.30 13.72 15.16
C GLU A 427 10.61 12.81 16.19
N ASN A 428 9.59 12.04 15.80
CA ASN A 428 8.79 11.25 16.75
C ASN A 428 9.26 9.80 16.98
N GLY A 429 10.32 9.34 16.31
CA GLY A 429 10.79 7.95 16.42
C GLY A 429 11.71 7.65 17.61
N TYR A 430 12.36 8.66 18.21
CA TYR A 430 13.39 8.47 19.25
C TYR A 430 13.15 9.22 20.58
N LYS A 431 12.00 9.91 20.74
CA LYS A 431 11.61 10.55 22.00
C LYS A 431 10.25 10.04 22.50
N ILE A 432 10.17 8.73 22.75
CA ILE A 432 9.23 8.18 23.74
C ILE A 432 10.08 7.50 24.80
N SER A 433 10.68 8.32 25.66
CA SER A 433 11.15 7.90 26.98
C SER A 433 10.93 9.03 27.99
N SER A 434 9.93 8.80 28.85
CA SER A 434 9.62 9.47 30.12
C SER A 434 9.32 10.99 30.12
N PRO A 435 8.09 11.40 30.46
CA PRO A 435 7.88 12.57 31.30
C PRO A 435 7.91 12.10 32.76
N ARG A 436 9.11 12.00 33.35
CA ARG A 436 9.24 11.98 34.81
C ARG A 436 10.51 12.70 35.22
N ASN A 437 10.34 13.61 36.17
CA ASN A 437 11.33 14.46 36.84
C ASN A 437 11.73 15.76 36.14
N LYS A 438 10.97 16.81 36.47
CA LYS A 438 11.58 18.08 36.87
C LYS A 438 10.85 18.67 38.08
N GLY A 439 11.44 18.42 39.24
CA GLY A 439 11.54 19.37 40.37
C GLY A 439 10.26 19.78 41.09
N ASP A 440 10.01 19.11 42.21
CA ASP A 440 9.22 19.59 43.34
C ASP A 440 9.66 20.98 43.83
N ASN A 441 8.71 21.77 44.32
CA ASN A 441 8.87 22.63 45.49
C ASN A 441 7.49 22.93 46.13
N SER A 442 7.28 22.36 47.33
CA SER A 442 6.54 22.86 48.52
C SER A 442 5.14 23.48 48.34
N SER A 443 4.10 23.17 49.13
CA SER A 443 4.02 22.66 50.50
C SER A 443 2.59 22.18 50.80
N THR A 444 2.52 21.20 51.70
CA THR A 444 1.36 20.71 52.47
C THR A 444 0.56 21.81 53.16
N ASP A 445 -0.78 21.76 53.13
CA ASP A 445 -1.60 21.40 54.30
C ASP A 445 -3.12 21.34 54.00
N ASP A 446 -3.80 20.61 54.87
CA ASP A 446 -5.22 20.63 55.24
C ASP A 446 -6.26 19.74 54.55
N LEU A 447 -6.52 18.67 55.30
CA LEU A 447 -7.66 17.79 55.38
C LEU A 447 -8.87 18.53 56.01
N HIS A 448 -10.09 18.42 55.44
CA HIS A 448 -11.33 17.96 56.13
C HIS A 448 -12.66 18.34 55.44
N LYS A 449 -13.51 17.30 55.28
CA LYS A 449 -15.00 17.24 55.43
C LYS A 449 -15.83 18.51 55.11
N LYS A 450 -16.90 18.38 54.31
CA LYS A 450 -18.26 17.97 54.74
C LYS A 450 -19.29 17.99 53.59
N ASP A 451 -20.20 17.02 53.68
CA ASP A 451 -21.57 16.85 53.19
C ASP A 451 -22.25 17.83 52.20
N ALA A 452 -23.01 17.16 51.33
CA ALA A 452 -24.22 17.55 50.61
C ALA A 452 -24.90 18.87 51.02
N GLY A 453 -24.97 19.78 50.04
CA GLY A 453 -25.87 20.92 50.00
C GLY A 453 -26.15 21.28 48.55
N MET A 454 -27.32 20.87 48.08
CA MET A 454 -27.98 21.29 46.83
C MET A 454 -27.96 22.81 46.69
N PHE A 455 -27.47 23.38 45.58
CA PHE A 455 -28.04 24.58 44.95
C PHE A 455 -27.43 24.88 43.56
N GLN A 456 -28.34 25.02 42.59
CA GLN A 456 -28.31 25.82 41.36
C GLN A 456 -27.38 25.47 40.18
N VAL A 457 -28.08 25.01 39.13
CA VAL A 457 -27.73 25.08 37.71
C VAL A 457 -27.61 26.55 37.30
N GLN A 458 -26.40 26.94 36.90
CA GLN A 458 -25.98 28.19 36.23
C GLN A 458 -24.53 27.84 35.79
N ASP A 459 -24.04 27.87 34.57
CA ASP A 459 -24.39 28.48 33.29
C ASP A 459 -23.88 27.54 32.16
N GLU A 460 -24.51 27.56 31.00
CA GLU A 460 -24.11 26.83 29.77
C GLU A 460 -22.76 27.28 29.17
N ARG A 461 -22.02 28.22 29.81
CA ARG A 461 -20.76 28.78 29.29
C ARG A 461 -19.51 27.96 29.61
N ASP A 462 -19.52 27.14 30.65
CA ASP A 462 -18.35 26.34 31.02
C ASP A 462 -18.15 25.10 30.12
N LEU A 463 -19.21 24.67 29.42
CA LEU A 463 -19.14 23.55 28.47
C LEU A 463 -18.61 24.00 27.10
N GLU A 464 -18.87 25.25 26.69
CA GLU A 464 -18.30 25.84 25.49
C GLU A 464 -16.81 26.14 25.66
N ASP A 465 -16.38 26.66 26.81
CA ASP A 465 -14.94 26.85 27.09
C ASP A 465 -14.19 25.52 27.21
N PHE A 466 -14.80 24.46 27.76
CA PHE A 466 -14.20 23.12 27.80
C PHE A 466 -14.17 22.45 26.42
N LEU A 467 -15.16 22.68 25.55
CA LEU A 467 -15.17 22.21 24.17
C LEU A 467 -14.19 23.00 23.29
N LEU A 468 -14.00 24.29 23.54
CA LEU A 468 -13.01 25.14 22.89
C LEU A 468 -11.59 24.76 23.32
N ASP A 469 -11.34 24.45 24.59
CA ASP A 469 -10.06 23.91 25.06
C ASP A 469 -9.78 22.52 24.47
N LEU A 470 -10.79 21.65 24.33
CA LEU A 470 -10.64 20.34 23.70
C LEU A 470 -10.40 20.45 22.18
N GLU A 471 -11.01 21.44 21.51
CA GLU A 471 -10.83 21.70 20.08
C GLU A 471 -9.51 22.45 19.79
N GLU A 472 -9.04 23.30 20.71
CA GLU A 472 -7.69 23.87 20.69
C GLU A 472 -6.64 22.79 20.94
N ASP A 473 -6.82 21.88 21.91
CA ASP A 473 -5.91 20.76 22.15
C ASP A 473 -5.90 19.76 20.97
N LEU A 474 -7.04 19.51 20.31
CA LEU A 474 -7.09 18.69 19.09
C LEU A 474 -6.45 19.39 17.88
N LYS A 475 -6.44 20.73 17.81
CA LYS A 475 -5.74 21.50 16.76
C LYS A 475 -4.25 21.70 17.07
N ALA A 476 -3.85 21.78 18.33
CA ALA A 476 -2.50 22.10 18.77
C ALA A 476 -1.57 20.89 18.88
N LEU A 477 -2.10 19.65 18.94
CA LEU A 477 -1.28 18.47 19.25
C LEU A 477 -1.09 17.43 18.14
N HIS A 478 -1.56 17.67 16.91
CA HIS A 478 -1.39 16.69 15.82
C HIS A 478 -0.17 17.02 14.96
N PRO A 479 0.97 16.32 15.12
CA PRO A 479 2.07 16.42 14.18
C PRO A 479 1.60 16.03 12.78
N VAL A 480 2.19 16.64 11.75
CA VAL A 480 1.84 16.38 10.34
C VAL A 480 1.94 14.88 10.06
N GLN A 481 0.82 14.26 9.74
CA GLN A 481 0.76 12.85 9.38
C GLN A 481 1.17 12.70 7.92
N CYS A 482 2.38 12.20 7.68
CA CYS A 482 2.90 11.95 6.33
C CYS A 482 3.07 10.46 6.06
N SER A 483 2.50 9.98 4.96
CA SER A 483 2.67 8.62 4.46
C SER A 483 3.27 8.61 3.04
N PRO A 484 4.16 7.67 2.69
CA PRO A 484 4.80 6.68 3.57
C PRO A 484 5.80 7.37 4.52
N SER A 485 5.82 6.95 5.79
CA SER A 485 6.75 7.49 6.78
C SER A 485 8.19 7.06 6.47
N PRO A 486 9.20 7.93 6.62
CA PRO A 486 10.61 7.55 6.56
C PRO A 486 10.92 6.43 7.56
N GLY A 487 11.18 5.23 7.06
CA GLY A 487 11.56 4.08 7.88
C GLY A 487 13.04 4.12 8.27
N PRO A 488 13.51 3.18 9.12
CA PRO A 488 14.88 3.17 9.59
C PRO A 488 15.91 2.91 8.48
N PHE A 489 15.50 2.43 7.30
CA PHE A 489 16.35 2.27 6.12
C PHE A 489 16.26 3.44 5.12
N LYS A 490 15.36 4.40 5.33
CA LYS A 490 15.14 5.57 4.46
C LYS A 490 15.34 6.86 5.26
N LEU A 491 16.60 7.15 5.61
CA LEU A 491 16.95 8.33 6.40
C LEU A 491 16.90 9.62 5.58
N CYS A 492 16.71 10.74 6.26
CA CYS A 492 16.59 12.05 5.64
C CYS A 492 17.93 12.77 5.48
N GLU A 493 18.79 12.70 6.50
CA GLU A 493 20.05 13.45 6.51
C GLU A 493 21.17 12.75 5.77
N SER A 494 21.24 11.42 5.84
CA SER A 494 22.34 10.66 5.25
C SER A 494 21.98 9.22 4.96
N LEU A 495 22.66 8.60 3.99
CA LEU A 495 22.42 7.24 3.55
C LEU A 495 22.84 6.22 4.62
N LEU A 496 24.03 6.39 5.22
CA LEU A 496 24.62 5.42 6.14
C LEU A 496 24.24 5.65 7.61
N GLY A 497 23.82 6.87 7.97
CA GLY A 497 23.31 7.25 9.30
C GLY A 497 24.35 7.32 10.43
N SER A 498 25.24 6.34 10.56
CA SER A 498 26.20 6.22 11.67
C SER A 498 27.64 6.45 11.24
N TRP A 499 28.39 7.23 12.03
CA TRP A 499 29.84 7.43 11.84
C TRP A 499 30.64 6.12 11.93
N LEU A 500 30.21 5.17 12.77
CA LEU A 500 30.85 3.84 12.84
C LEU A 500 30.70 3.09 11.51
N ILE A 501 29.49 3.06 10.95
CA ILE A 501 29.25 2.42 9.65
C ILE A 501 30.04 3.12 8.54
N ARG A 502 30.06 4.46 8.51
CA ARG A 502 30.86 5.22 7.52
C ARG A 502 32.34 4.85 7.55
N THR A 503 32.94 4.88 8.73
CA THR A 503 34.37 4.54 8.90
C THR A 503 34.63 3.08 8.50
N GLY A 504 33.73 2.16 8.85
CA GLY A 504 33.80 0.76 8.44
C GLY A 504 33.72 0.58 6.92
N VAL A 505 32.73 1.18 6.26
CA VAL A 505 32.54 1.03 4.80
C VAL A 505 33.72 1.62 4.03
N TRP A 506 34.22 2.81 4.41
CA TRP A 506 35.38 3.42 3.77
C TRP A 506 36.66 2.59 3.96
N THR A 507 36.91 2.08 5.17
CA THR A 507 38.09 1.25 5.44
C THR A 507 38.04 -0.07 4.67
N ILE A 508 36.89 -0.74 4.65
CA ILE A 508 36.68 -1.97 3.87
C ILE A 508 36.85 -1.68 2.37
N ALA A 509 36.26 -0.60 1.85
CA ALA A 509 36.37 -0.24 0.43
C ALA A 509 37.83 -0.03 0.00
N VAL A 510 38.60 0.76 0.77
CA VAL A 510 40.01 1.04 0.45
C VAL A 510 40.85 -0.23 0.54
N LEU A 511 40.72 -1.01 1.62
CA LEU A 511 41.50 -2.23 1.80
C LEU A 511 41.14 -3.31 0.77
N ALA A 512 39.85 -3.53 0.51
CA ALA A 512 39.39 -4.49 -0.48
C ALA A 512 39.89 -4.11 -1.88
N VAL A 513 39.83 -2.84 -2.29
CA VAL A 513 40.33 -2.43 -3.61
C VAL A 513 41.85 -2.56 -3.68
N THR A 514 42.59 -2.02 -2.71
CA THR A 514 44.06 -1.98 -2.76
C THR A 514 44.71 -3.35 -2.62
N CYS A 515 44.31 -4.15 -1.63
CA CYS A 515 44.91 -5.47 -1.39
C CYS A 515 44.57 -6.44 -2.52
N ASN A 516 43.32 -6.48 -3.00
CA ASN A 516 42.97 -7.36 -4.10
C ASN A 516 43.58 -6.90 -5.44
N ALA A 517 43.68 -5.60 -5.72
CA ALA A 517 44.36 -5.11 -6.92
C ALA A 517 45.83 -5.54 -6.96
N LEU A 518 46.52 -5.50 -5.81
CA LEU A 518 47.90 -6.01 -5.69
C LEU A 518 47.96 -7.51 -6.00
N VAL A 519 47.09 -8.33 -5.41
CA VAL A 519 47.03 -9.78 -5.65
C VAL A 519 46.74 -10.09 -7.12
N THR A 520 45.71 -9.47 -7.71
CA THR A 520 45.36 -9.62 -9.12
C THR A 520 46.52 -9.20 -10.03
N SER A 521 47.18 -8.07 -9.75
CA SER A 521 48.32 -7.60 -10.54
C SER A 521 49.50 -8.59 -10.51
N THR A 522 49.86 -9.09 -9.33
CA THR A 522 50.96 -10.06 -9.18
C THR A 522 50.67 -11.39 -9.89
N VAL A 523 49.42 -11.87 -9.85
CA VAL A 523 49.01 -13.13 -10.48
C VAL A 523 49.01 -13.04 -12.01
N PHE A 524 48.55 -11.93 -12.58
CA PHE A 524 48.36 -11.79 -14.04
C PHE A 524 49.52 -11.10 -14.77
N ARG A 525 50.58 -10.67 -14.07
CA ARG A 525 51.74 -9.97 -14.68
C ARG A 525 52.52 -10.80 -15.72
N ALA A 526 52.51 -12.13 -15.62
CA ALA A 526 53.21 -13.03 -16.53
C ALA A 526 52.27 -14.14 -17.06
N PRO A 527 51.49 -13.89 -18.13
CA PRO A 527 50.41 -14.79 -18.58
C PRO A 527 50.89 -16.10 -19.22
N LEU A 528 52.19 -16.24 -19.49
CA LEU A 528 52.73 -17.32 -20.32
C LEU A 528 52.68 -18.73 -19.68
N CYS A 529 52.45 -18.85 -18.36
CA CYS A 529 52.26 -20.13 -17.66
C CYS A 529 51.45 -19.97 -16.35
N LEU A 530 50.12 -19.76 -16.43
CA LEU A 530 49.26 -19.78 -15.24
C LEU A 530 48.89 -21.23 -14.82
N SER A 531 49.20 -21.56 -13.56
CA SER A 531 48.66 -22.73 -12.86
C SER A 531 47.18 -22.53 -12.53
N SER A 532 46.40 -23.61 -12.52
CA SER A 532 44.99 -23.65 -12.13
C SER A 532 44.68 -22.91 -10.83
N ILE A 533 45.51 -23.10 -9.79
CA ILE A 533 45.30 -22.43 -8.50
C ILE A 533 45.62 -20.94 -8.55
N LYS A 534 46.66 -20.54 -9.31
CA LYS A 534 46.98 -19.12 -9.50
C LYS A 534 45.83 -18.41 -10.23
N LEU A 535 45.24 -19.05 -11.24
CA LEU A 535 44.05 -18.54 -11.93
C LEU A 535 42.87 -18.32 -10.96
N LEU A 536 42.60 -19.30 -10.10
CA LEU A 536 41.49 -19.23 -9.16
C LEU A 536 41.67 -18.15 -8.08
N ILE A 537 42.87 -18.03 -7.51
CA ILE A 537 43.23 -16.94 -6.57
C ILE A 537 43.08 -15.57 -7.24
N GLY A 538 43.55 -15.43 -8.49
CA GLY A 538 43.41 -14.20 -9.26
C GLY A 538 41.96 -13.79 -9.54
N LEU A 539 41.09 -14.77 -9.84
CA LEU A 539 39.65 -14.53 -10.06
C LEU A 539 38.91 -14.19 -8.77
N ILE A 540 39.21 -14.87 -7.65
CA ILE A 540 38.66 -14.53 -6.32
C ILE A 540 39.05 -13.10 -5.95
N ALA A 541 40.32 -12.72 -6.13
CA ALA A 541 40.77 -11.36 -5.88
C ALA A 541 40.05 -10.34 -6.78
N ALA A 542 39.85 -10.63 -8.06
CA ALA A 542 39.11 -9.76 -8.97
C ALA A 542 37.65 -9.53 -8.53
N MET A 543 36.95 -10.58 -8.06
CA MET A 543 35.57 -10.45 -7.56
C MET A 543 35.50 -9.70 -6.22
N ASN A 544 36.43 -9.96 -5.31
CA ASN A 544 36.53 -9.21 -4.05
C ASN A 544 36.86 -7.73 -4.27
N MET A 545 37.68 -7.42 -5.29
CA MET A 545 37.91 -6.03 -5.72
C MET A 545 36.62 -5.38 -6.21
N LEU A 546 35.80 -6.10 -7.01
CA LEU A 546 34.51 -5.61 -7.49
C LEU A 546 33.53 -5.31 -6.34
N MET A 547 33.48 -6.17 -5.31
CA MET A 547 32.72 -5.91 -4.07
C MET A 547 33.22 -4.64 -3.35
N GLY A 548 34.54 -4.44 -3.28
CA GLY A 548 35.15 -3.23 -2.75
C GLY A 548 34.76 -1.96 -3.51
N VAL A 549 34.71 -2.02 -4.86
CA VAL A 549 34.24 -0.91 -5.71
C VAL A 549 32.77 -0.60 -5.44
N CYS A 550 31.90 -1.60 -5.33
CA CYS A 550 30.49 -1.38 -5.00
C CYS A 550 30.31 -0.69 -3.64
N SER A 551 31.08 -1.12 -2.64
CA SER A 551 31.12 -0.47 -1.32
C SER A 551 31.64 0.97 -1.39
N ALA A 552 32.65 1.24 -2.22
CA ALA A 552 33.17 2.59 -2.46
C ALA A 552 32.13 3.51 -3.11
N VAL A 553 31.31 2.99 -4.05
CA VAL A 553 30.22 3.77 -4.67
C VAL A 553 29.19 4.18 -3.62
N LEU A 554 28.75 3.27 -2.74
CA LEU A 554 27.82 3.60 -1.66
C LEU A 554 28.40 4.64 -0.69
N ALA A 555 29.67 4.49 -0.32
CA ALA A 555 30.37 5.46 0.53
C ALA A 555 30.51 6.84 -0.14
N GLY A 556 30.76 6.86 -1.45
CA GLY A 556 30.82 8.09 -2.25
C GLY A 556 29.47 8.80 -2.35
N VAL A 557 28.38 8.05 -2.57
CA VAL A 557 27.02 8.61 -2.59
C VAL A 557 26.67 9.22 -1.25
N ASP A 558 26.94 8.52 -0.12
CA ASP A 558 26.72 9.08 1.23
C ASP A 558 27.53 10.36 1.46
N ALA A 559 28.79 10.42 1.00
CA ALA A 559 29.64 11.60 1.14
C ALA A 559 29.14 12.81 0.32
N VAL A 560 28.70 12.59 -0.92
CA VAL A 560 28.19 13.66 -1.80
C VAL A 560 26.85 14.20 -1.32
N THR A 561 26.01 13.34 -0.73
CA THR A 561 24.64 13.68 -0.33
C THR A 561 24.49 13.94 1.17
N PHE A 562 25.61 14.08 1.89
CA PHE A 562 25.63 14.25 3.33
C PHE A 562 24.86 15.52 3.75
N GLY A 563 23.94 15.37 4.71
CA GLY A 563 23.09 16.44 5.23
C GLY A 563 21.88 16.79 4.34
N SER A 564 21.77 16.23 3.13
CA SER A 564 20.70 16.56 2.18
C SER A 564 20.20 15.35 1.39
N PHE A 565 20.35 14.14 1.94
CA PHE A 565 20.00 12.90 1.25
C PHE A 565 18.52 12.85 0.84
N ALA A 566 17.60 13.42 1.61
CA ALA A 566 16.17 13.47 1.29
C ALA A 566 15.87 14.07 -0.10
N GLN A 567 16.67 15.02 -0.58
CA GLN A 567 16.49 15.65 -1.90
C GLN A 567 16.92 14.72 -3.07
N HIS A 568 17.80 13.76 -2.78
CA HIS A 568 18.43 12.90 -3.77
C HIS A 568 17.97 11.44 -3.66
N GLY A 569 17.45 11.03 -2.50
CA GLY A 569 17.14 9.65 -2.16
C GLY A 569 16.17 8.98 -3.12
N ALA A 570 15.10 9.67 -3.53
CA ALA A 570 14.15 9.16 -4.51
C ALA A 570 14.79 8.90 -5.88
N ARG A 571 15.67 9.80 -6.34
CA ARG A 571 16.40 9.66 -7.62
C ARG A 571 17.43 8.54 -7.56
N TRP A 572 18.11 8.39 -6.43
CA TRP A 572 19.10 7.33 -6.21
C TRP A 572 18.42 5.95 -6.18
N GLU A 573 17.41 5.77 -5.32
CA GLU A 573 16.69 4.50 -5.14
C GLU A 573 16.06 4.00 -6.45
N GLN A 574 15.43 4.91 -7.23
CA GLN A 574 14.82 4.57 -8.52
C GLN A 574 15.80 4.61 -9.71
N GLY A 575 17.04 5.05 -9.48
CA GLY A 575 18.04 5.23 -10.53
C GLY A 575 18.72 3.92 -10.94
N VAL A 576 19.21 3.90 -12.18
CA VAL A 576 20.00 2.77 -12.72
C VAL A 576 21.27 2.51 -11.90
N GLY A 577 21.85 3.56 -11.29
CA GLY A 577 23.03 3.45 -10.44
C GLY A 577 22.83 2.48 -9.28
N CYS A 578 21.69 2.57 -8.57
CA CYS A 578 21.40 1.69 -7.46
C CYS A 578 21.20 0.25 -7.93
N GLN A 579 20.47 0.03 -9.04
CA GLN A 579 20.27 -1.30 -9.62
C GLN A 579 21.58 -1.98 -10.03
N VAL A 580 22.50 -1.23 -10.64
CA VAL A 580 23.82 -1.74 -11.05
C VAL A 580 24.67 -2.09 -9.82
N VAL A 581 24.70 -1.24 -8.80
CA VAL A 581 25.44 -1.50 -7.56
C VAL A 581 24.91 -2.74 -6.85
N GLY A 582 23.58 -2.90 -6.74
CA GLY A 582 22.96 -4.08 -6.16
C GLY A 582 23.31 -5.36 -6.91
N PHE A 583 23.12 -5.35 -8.22
CA PHE A 583 23.44 -6.47 -9.11
C PHE A 583 24.91 -6.89 -9.01
N LEU A 584 25.83 -5.93 -9.12
CA LEU A 584 27.28 -6.21 -9.07
C LEU A 584 27.71 -6.70 -7.68
N SER A 585 27.09 -6.20 -6.60
CA SER A 585 27.38 -6.64 -5.24
C SER A 585 27.01 -8.11 -5.05
N ILE A 586 25.78 -8.52 -5.43
CA ILE A 586 25.35 -9.92 -5.33
C ILE A 586 26.16 -10.82 -6.27
N PHE A 587 26.38 -10.40 -7.52
CA PHE A 587 27.19 -11.17 -8.46
C PHE A 587 28.61 -11.41 -7.93
N ALA A 588 29.26 -10.37 -7.39
CA ALA A 588 30.60 -10.46 -6.82
C ALA A 588 30.63 -11.36 -5.57
N SER A 589 29.67 -11.25 -4.66
CA SER A 589 29.61 -12.09 -3.46
C SER A 589 29.42 -13.56 -3.83
N GLU A 590 28.41 -13.89 -4.63
CA GLU A 590 28.06 -15.27 -4.95
C GLU A 590 29.17 -15.96 -5.75
N LEU A 591 29.73 -15.27 -6.75
CA LEU A 591 30.83 -15.83 -7.54
C LEU A 591 32.09 -16.05 -6.68
N SER A 592 32.36 -15.17 -5.71
CA SER A 592 33.50 -15.36 -4.80
C SER A 592 33.37 -16.63 -3.95
N VAL A 593 32.16 -16.92 -3.44
CA VAL A 593 31.87 -18.12 -2.63
C VAL A 593 31.97 -19.39 -3.47
N PHE A 594 31.46 -19.37 -4.71
CA PHE A 594 31.59 -20.51 -5.62
C PHE A 594 33.03 -20.80 -6.01
N LEU A 595 33.82 -19.77 -6.30
CA LEU A 595 35.25 -19.92 -6.63
C LEU A 595 36.05 -20.42 -5.42
N LEU A 596 35.75 -19.96 -4.21
CA LEU A 596 36.36 -20.47 -2.98
C LEU A 596 36.03 -21.95 -2.76
N THR A 597 34.77 -22.35 -3.02
CA THR A 597 34.33 -23.75 -2.95
C THR A 597 35.06 -24.62 -3.97
N LEU A 598 35.20 -24.14 -5.20
CA LEU A 598 35.95 -24.82 -6.24
C LEU A 598 37.44 -24.97 -5.86
N ALA A 599 38.02 -23.97 -5.21
CA ALA A 599 39.41 -24.00 -4.75
C ALA A 599 39.62 -25.09 -3.69
N ALA A 600 38.67 -25.21 -2.76
CA ALA A 600 38.66 -26.27 -1.75
C ALA A 600 38.61 -27.67 -2.40
N LEU A 601 37.71 -27.86 -3.37
CA LEU A 601 37.53 -29.13 -4.07
C LEU A 601 38.75 -29.50 -4.91
N GLU A 602 39.30 -28.57 -5.69
CA GLU A 602 40.49 -28.81 -6.51
C GLU A 602 41.67 -29.27 -5.63
N ARG A 603 41.86 -28.64 -4.47
CA ARG A 603 42.88 -29.03 -3.50
C ARG A 603 42.62 -30.40 -2.87
N GLY A 604 41.38 -30.70 -2.49
CA GLY A 604 40.99 -32.01 -1.99
C GLY A 604 41.25 -33.15 -2.99
N PHE A 605 40.89 -32.94 -4.26
CA PHE A 605 41.08 -33.96 -5.31
C PHE A 605 42.54 -34.13 -5.75
N SER A 606 43.32 -33.05 -5.77
CA SER A 606 44.75 -33.10 -6.14
C SER A 606 45.57 -33.97 -5.18
N VAL A 607 45.22 -34.02 -3.90
CA VAL A 607 45.91 -34.87 -2.91
C VAL A 607 45.61 -36.35 -3.12
N LYS A 608 44.36 -36.70 -3.44
CA LYS A 608 43.95 -38.11 -3.69
C LYS A 608 44.55 -38.69 -4.98
N CYS A 609 44.67 -37.89 -6.03
CA CYS A 609 45.25 -38.35 -7.31
C CYS A 609 46.78 -38.52 -7.26
N SER A 610 47.44 -38.05 -6.21
CA SER A 610 48.85 -38.37 -5.95
C SER A 610 49.04 -39.78 -5.35
N ALA A 611 47.98 -40.40 -4.80
CA ALA A 611 48.04 -41.73 -4.20
C ALA A 611 47.65 -42.87 -5.16
N ASN A 612 46.93 -42.57 -6.25
CA ASN A 612 46.60 -43.52 -7.30
C ASN A 612 46.73 -42.83 -8.67
N PHE A 613 47.78 -43.21 -9.40
CA PHE A 613 48.04 -43.11 -10.85
C PHE A 613 47.37 -41.97 -11.66
N GLU A 614 48.22 -41.23 -12.37
CA GLU A 614 47.99 -40.11 -13.30
C GLU A 614 46.58 -39.97 -13.92
N ARG A 615 45.76 -39.08 -13.36
CA ARG A 615 44.78 -38.31 -14.12
C ARG A 615 44.75 -36.87 -13.62
N LYS A 616 45.62 -36.03 -14.19
CA LYS A 616 45.48 -34.58 -14.09
C LYS A 616 44.11 -34.22 -14.67
N THR A 617 43.25 -33.54 -13.91
CA THR A 617 42.04 -32.94 -14.48
C THR A 617 42.48 -32.05 -15.64
N PRO A 618 41.99 -32.25 -16.87
CA PRO A 618 42.44 -31.43 -17.98
C PRO A 618 42.06 -29.98 -17.69
N PHE A 619 43.01 -29.07 -17.83
CA PHE A 619 42.85 -27.63 -17.59
C PHE A 619 41.59 -27.03 -18.27
N SER A 620 41.15 -27.64 -19.38
CA SER A 620 39.91 -27.32 -20.08
C SER A 620 38.63 -27.56 -19.25
N SER A 621 38.58 -28.63 -18.44
CA SER A 621 37.42 -28.93 -17.60
C SER A 621 37.27 -27.95 -16.43
N LEU A 622 38.38 -27.47 -15.86
CA LEU A 622 38.34 -26.47 -14.78
C LEU A 622 37.76 -25.13 -15.29
N LYS A 623 38.19 -24.67 -16.46
CA LYS A 623 37.64 -23.45 -17.09
C LYS A 623 36.13 -23.58 -17.35
N ALA A 624 35.67 -24.74 -17.80
CA ALA A 624 34.25 -25.00 -17.99
C ALA A 624 33.45 -24.91 -16.67
N ILE A 625 33.99 -25.44 -15.57
CA ILE A 625 33.35 -25.34 -14.24
C ILE A 625 33.34 -23.89 -13.74
N ILE A 626 34.42 -23.13 -13.94
CA ILE A 626 34.48 -21.69 -13.59
C ILE A 626 33.39 -20.92 -14.36
N LEU A 627 33.24 -21.18 -15.66
CA LEU A 627 32.21 -20.54 -16.48
C LEU A 627 30.79 -20.92 -16.01
N LEU A 628 30.58 -22.16 -15.58
CA LEU A 628 29.30 -22.60 -15.01
C LEU A 628 29.00 -21.88 -13.68
N CYS A 629 29.99 -21.74 -12.79
CA CYS A 629 29.84 -20.97 -11.55
C CYS A 629 29.51 -19.50 -11.84
N ALA A 630 30.17 -18.88 -12.82
CA ALA A 630 29.88 -17.52 -13.25
C ALA A 630 28.47 -17.38 -13.82
N ALA A 631 28.02 -18.34 -14.65
CA ALA A 631 26.66 -18.35 -15.19
C ALA A 631 25.60 -18.50 -14.09
N LEU A 632 25.84 -19.35 -13.08
CA LEU A 632 24.95 -19.51 -11.94
C LEU A 632 24.87 -18.23 -11.08
N ALA A 633 26.00 -17.61 -10.76
CA ALA A 633 26.04 -16.35 -10.02
C ALA A 633 25.34 -15.22 -10.78
N LEU A 634 25.52 -15.17 -12.11
CA LEU A 634 24.84 -14.21 -12.98
C LEU A 634 23.32 -14.41 -12.97
N ALA A 635 22.86 -15.67 -13.05
CA ALA A 635 21.44 -16.00 -12.95
C ALA A 635 20.86 -15.52 -11.61
N LEU A 636 21.53 -15.83 -10.48
CA LEU A 636 21.09 -15.43 -9.15
C LEU A 636 21.02 -13.90 -8.98
N ALA A 637 22.03 -13.16 -9.47
CA ALA A 637 22.05 -11.70 -9.41
C ALA A 637 20.96 -11.07 -10.30
N SER A 638 20.55 -11.75 -11.38
CA SER A 638 19.51 -11.27 -12.30
C SER A 638 18.07 -11.51 -11.81
N VAL A 639 17.83 -12.42 -10.87
CA VAL A 639 16.47 -12.72 -10.37
C VAL A 639 15.74 -11.48 -9.85
N PRO A 640 16.34 -10.61 -9.02
CA PRO A 640 15.64 -9.41 -8.51
C PRO A 640 15.39 -8.33 -9.57
N LEU A 641 16.02 -8.43 -10.75
CA LEU A 641 15.72 -7.57 -11.90
C LEU A 641 14.47 -8.07 -12.66
N LEU A 642 14.23 -9.38 -12.69
CA LEU A 642 13.10 -10.01 -13.36
C LEU A 642 11.79 -9.88 -12.56
N GLY A 643 11.87 -9.86 -11.23
CA GLY A 643 10.72 -9.65 -10.32
C GLY A 643 10.15 -8.23 -10.31
N GLY A 644 10.81 -7.28 -10.98
CA GLY A 644 10.43 -5.88 -11.05
C GLY A 644 11.08 -5.06 -9.93
N ARG A 645 12.06 -4.21 -10.28
CA ARG A 645 12.72 -3.17 -9.44
C ARG A 645 12.97 -3.53 -7.96
N GLU A 646 13.27 -4.79 -7.63
CA GLU A 646 13.46 -5.21 -6.23
C GLU A 646 14.71 -4.58 -5.58
N TYR A 647 15.76 -4.32 -6.38
CA TYR A 647 16.94 -3.56 -5.93
C TYR A 647 16.64 -2.08 -5.62
N SER A 648 15.53 -1.56 -6.14
CA SER A 648 15.06 -0.17 -5.92
C SER A 648 14.07 -0.06 -4.76
N THR A 649 14.02 -1.04 -3.86
CA THR A 649 13.16 -1.00 -2.66
C THR A 649 13.81 -0.28 -1.48
N SER A 650 15.13 -0.24 -1.47
CA SER A 650 15.97 0.31 -0.41
C SER A 650 17.09 1.16 -1.02
N PRO A 651 17.47 2.29 -0.39
CA PRO A 651 18.57 3.11 -0.88
C PRO A 651 19.94 2.43 -0.73
N LEU A 652 20.02 1.30 0.00
CA LEU A 652 21.22 0.45 0.10
C LEU A 652 21.41 -0.47 -1.11
N CYS A 653 20.44 -0.50 -2.05
CA CYS A 653 20.51 -1.27 -3.28
C CYS A 653 20.62 -2.79 -3.09
N LEU A 654 20.27 -3.28 -1.90
CA LEU A 654 20.27 -4.71 -1.55
C LEU A 654 18.85 -5.13 -1.19
N PRO A 655 18.41 -6.36 -1.55
CA PRO A 655 17.13 -6.88 -1.12
C PRO A 655 17.10 -6.96 0.40
N LEU A 656 16.11 -6.28 1.01
CA LEU A 656 15.94 -6.32 2.45
C LEU A 656 15.32 -7.67 2.86
N PRO A 657 15.78 -8.29 3.97
CA PRO A 657 15.25 -9.57 4.43
C PRO A 657 13.88 -9.46 5.11
N PHE A 658 13.25 -8.28 5.07
CA PHE A 658 11.95 -7.98 5.66
C PHE A 658 11.07 -7.33 4.60
N GLY A 659 9.86 -7.82 4.41
CA GLY A 659 8.91 -7.25 3.45
C GLY A 659 8.06 -8.30 2.76
N GLU A 660 7.87 -8.15 1.45
CA GLU A 660 7.08 -9.08 0.64
C GLU A 660 7.61 -10.52 0.73
N PRO A 661 6.71 -11.53 0.69
CA PRO A 661 7.09 -12.93 0.79
C PRO A 661 8.06 -13.37 -0.32
N GLY A 662 8.00 -12.73 -1.50
CA GLY A 662 8.89 -13.00 -2.63
C GLY A 662 10.36 -12.66 -2.34
N THR A 663 10.65 -11.43 -1.91
CA THR A 663 12.01 -10.96 -1.63
C THR A 663 12.64 -11.70 -0.45
N THR A 664 11.83 -11.97 0.59
CA THR A 664 12.27 -12.77 1.75
C THR A 664 12.64 -14.19 1.34
N GLY A 665 11.82 -14.83 0.49
CA GLY A 665 12.10 -16.16 -0.06
C GLY A 665 13.38 -16.24 -0.90
N TYR A 666 13.64 -15.20 -1.71
CA TYR A 666 14.90 -15.07 -2.46
C TYR A 666 16.12 -15.03 -1.52
N MET A 667 16.09 -14.17 -0.50
CA MET A 667 17.20 -14.03 0.45
C MET A 667 17.45 -15.33 1.25
N VAL A 668 16.39 -16.05 1.65
CA VAL A 668 16.53 -17.36 2.30
C VAL A 668 17.18 -18.39 1.37
N THR A 669 16.78 -18.40 0.09
CA THR A 669 17.36 -19.32 -0.92
C THR A 669 18.85 -19.05 -1.13
N LEU A 670 19.23 -17.77 -1.26
CA LEU A 670 20.62 -17.34 -1.35
C LEU A 670 21.42 -17.81 -0.11
N VAL A 671 20.83 -17.62 1.08
CA VAL A 671 21.49 -18.01 2.32
C VAL A 671 21.72 -19.51 2.44
N LEU A 672 20.74 -20.32 2.04
CA LEU A 672 20.83 -21.78 2.03
C LEU A 672 21.87 -22.28 1.02
N LEU A 673 21.94 -21.66 -0.16
CA LEU A 673 22.93 -22.01 -1.17
C LEU A 673 24.36 -21.74 -0.69
N ASN A 674 24.60 -20.57 -0.12
CA ASN A 674 25.89 -20.23 0.48
C ASN A 674 26.23 -21.15 1.65
N SER A 675 25.25 -21.52 2.49
CA SER A 675 25.45 -22.50 3.58
C SER A 675 25.87 -23.87 3.05
N LEU A 676 25.27 -24.33 1.93
CA LEU A 676 25.66 -25.56 1.25
C LEU A 676 27.10 -25.49 0.73
N CYS A 677 27.52 -24.36 0.15
CA CYS A 677 28.91 -24.14 -0.27
C CYS A 677 29.89 -24.23 0.91
N PHE A 678 29.58 -23.60 2.05
CA PHE A 678 30.39 -23.70 3.27
C PHE A 678 30.46 -25.14 3.81
N LEU A 679 29.36 -25.89 3.74
CA LEU A 679 29.35 -27.31 4.12
C LEU A 679 30.27 -28.13 3.21
N VAL A 680 30.18 -27.95 1.89
CA VAL A 680 31.04 -28.63 0.91
C VAL A 680 32.51 -28.30 1.14
N MET A 681 32.84 -27.03 1.38
CA MET A 681 34.19 -26.62 1.74
C MET A 681 34.67 -27.33 3.01
N THR A 682 33.86 -27.30 4.07
CA THR A 682 34.20 -27.95 5.34
C THR A 682 34.46 -29.44 5.15
N VAL A 683 33.57 -30.15 4.46
CA VAL A 683 33.76 -31.58 4.16
C VAL A 683 35.03 -31.83 3.34
N ALA A 684 35.31 -31.01 2.32
CA ALA A 684 36.52 -31.16 1.50
C ALA A 684 37.81 -30.99 2.34
N TYR A 685 37.84 -30.03 3.25
CA TYR A 685 38.99 -29.80 4.12
C TYR A 685 39.10 -30.79 5.28
N THR A 686 37.99 -31.20 5.90
CA THR A 686 37.98 -32.29 6.89
C THR A 686 38.43 -33.59 6.25
N TRP A 687 38.05 -33.83 4.99
CA TRP A 687 38.51 -35.00 4.27
C TRP A 687 40.00 -34.93 3.90
N LEU A 688 40.50 -33.74 3.55
CA LEU A 688 41.94 -33.49 3.41
C LEU A 688 42.68 -33.73 4.75
N TYR A 689 42.09 -33.29 5.87
CA TYR A 689 42.60 -33.54 7.24
C TYR A 689 42.68 -35.04 7.53
N CYS A 690 41.57 -35.77 7.40
CA CYS A 690 41.47 -37.18 7.75
C CYS A 690 42.19 -38.11 6.75
N GLY A 691 42.37 -37.68 5.51
CA GLY A 691 43.14 -38.40 4.50
C GLY A 691 44.65 -38.38 4.76
N LEU A 692 45.14 -37.40 5.52
CA LEU A 692 46.55 -37.26 5.93
C LEU A 692 46.92 -38.14 7.14
N ASP A 693 45.94 -38.56 7.95
CA ASP A 693 46.14 -39.38 9.17
C ASP A 693 46.47 -40.85 8.89
N LYS A 694 46.45 -41.30 7.63
CA LYS A 694 46.79 -42.68 7.23
C LYS A 694 48.22 -42.83 6.67
N GLY A 695 49.02 -41.77 6.68
CA GLY A 695 50.43 -41.78 6.27
C GLY A 695 51.33 -41.17 7.34
N ASP A 696 52.51 -41.76 7.53
CA ASP A 696 53.52 -41.29 8.48
C ASP A 696 54.15 -40.00 7.94
N LEU A 697 53.75 -38.82 8.46
CA LEU A 697 54.59 -37.59 8.51
C LEU A 697 53.84 -36.43 9.22
N GLY A 698 54.17 -36.18 10.50
CA GLY A 698 53.77 -34.97 11.24
C GLY A 698 54.25 -33.64 10.64
N SER A 699 55.01 -33.64 9.54
CA SER A 699 55.60 -32.45 8.91
C SER A 699 54.67 -31.68 7.97
N VAL A 700 53.53 -32.25 7.54
CA VAL A 700 52.57 -31.56 6.65
C VAL A 700 51.72 -30.54 7.44
N TRP A 701 51.46 -30.80 8.72
CA TRP A 701 50.73 -29.89 9.63
C TRP A 701 51.56 -28.69 10.08
N ASP A 702 52.89 -28.80 10.01
CA ASP A 702 53.81 -27.68 10.20
C ASP A 702 53.93 -26.79 8.95
N CYS A 703 53.25 -27.15 7.86
CA CYS A 703 53.22 -26.33 6.66
C CYS A 703 52.34 -25.08 6.87
N PRO A 704 52.90 -23.86 6.84
CA PRO A 704 52.17 -22.62 7.12
C PRO A 704 50.93 -22.42 6.23
N MET A 705 50.95 -23.00 5.03
CA MET A 705 49.87 -22.95 4.04
C MET A 705 48.57 -23.62 4.51
N VAL A 706 48.63 -24.77 5.20
CA VAL A 706 47.42 -25.50 5.62
C VAL A 706 46.72 -24.79 6.79
N LYS A 707 47.51 -24.32 7.78
CA LYS A 707 47.03 -23.48 8.89
C LYS A 707 46.38 -22.20 8.38
N HIS A 708 46.97 -21.57 7.36
CA HIS A 708 46.44 -20.37 6.73
C HIS A 708 45.08 -20.59 6.07
N VAL A 709 44.91 -21.66 5.29
CA VAL A 709 43.66 -21.95 4.59
C VAL A 709 42.53 -22.35 5.57
N ALA A 710 42.85 -23.11 6.62
CA ALA A 710 41.90 -23.41 7.70
C ALA A 710 41.43 -22.15 8.42
N LEU A 711 42.33 -21.21 8.71
CA LEU A 711 42.01 -19.92 9.33
C LEU A 711 41.10 -19.07 8.43
N VAL A 712 41.35 -19.04 7.12
CA VAL A 712 40.50 -18.33 6.14
C VAL A 712 39.09 -18.91 6.15
N LEU A 713 38.92 -20.22 6.09
CA LEU A 713 37.59 -20.86 6.13
C LEU A 713 36.85 -20.59 7.43
N PHE A 714 37.54 -20.75 8.56
CA PHE A 714 36.96 -20.47 9.87
C PHE A 714 36.48 -19.02 9.97
N THR A 715 37.30 -18.07 9.51
CA THR A 715 36.95 -16.64 9.51
C THR A 715 35.74 -16.35 8.63
N ASN A 716 35.67 -16.92 7.42
CA ASN A 716 34.53 -16.74 6.53
C ASN A 716 33.24 -17.35 7.11
N CYS A 717 33.30 -18.54 7.71
CA CYS A 717 32.14 -19.18 8.35
C CYS A 717 31.62 -18.34 9.54
N VAL A 718 32.51 -17.85 10.41
CA VAL A 718 32.11 -17.04 11.57
C VAL A 718 31.45 -15.73 11.14
N LEU A 719 32.00 -15.05 10.12
CA LEU A 719 31.44 -13.81 9.60
C LEU A 719 30.10 -14.00 8.88
N TYR A 720 29.83 -15.21 8.40
CA TYR A 720 28.58 -15.52 7.70
C TYR A 720 27.40 -15.81 8.66
N CYS A 721 27.67 -16.26 9.90
CA CYS A 721 26.62 -16.58 10.88
C CYS A 721 25.60 -15.45 11.11
N PRO A 722 26.00 -14.17 11.31
CA PRO A 722 25.05 -13.07 11.46
C PRO A 722 24.21 -12.81 10.19
N VAL A 723 24.81 -12.99 9.00
CA VAL A 723 24.14 -12.78 7.71
C VAL A 723 23.05 -13.83 7.50
N ALA A 724 23.36 -15.10 7.79
CA ALA A 724 22.41 -16.20 7.69
C ALA A 724 21.25 -16.04 8.68
N PHE A 725 21.49 -15.52 9.89
CA PHE A 725 20.46 -15.35 10.91
C PHE A 725 19.34 -14.38 10.50
N LEU A 726 19.64 -13.32 9.74
CA LEU A 726 18.67 -12.26 9.42
C LEU A 726 17.42 -12.75 8.66
N PRO A 727 17.51 -13.48 7.53
CA PRO A 727 16.32 -13.95 6.80
C PRO A 727 15.52 -15.00 7.57
N PHE A 728 16.19 -15.88 8.35
CA PHE A 728 15.49 -16.86 9.19
C PHE A 728 14.74 -16.20 10.35
N SER A 729 15.30 -15.15 10.95
CA SER A 729 14.62 -14.35 11.98
C SER A 729 13.33 -13.74 11.44
N SER A 730 13.34 -13.26 10.18
CA SER A 730 12.13 -12.73 9.53
C SER A 730 11.10 -13.83 9.25
N LEU A 731 11.51 -15.01 8.77
CA LEU A 731 10.59 -16.13 8.51
C LEU A 731 9.88 -16.63 9.79
N LEU A 732 10.58 -16.56 10.92
CA LEU A 732 10.08 -16.97 12.23
C LEU A 732 9.37 -15.83 13.01
N ASN A 733 9.22 -14.63 12.40
CA ASN A 733 8.66 -13.42 13.03
C ASN A 733 9.35 -13.04 14.36
N LEU A 734 10.65 -13.28 14.48
CA LEU A 734 11.43 -12.93 15.67
C LEU A 734 11.94 -11.48 15.52
N THR A 735 11.32 -10.53 16.23
CA THR A 735 11.58 -9.08 16.14
C THR A 735 12.63 -8.60 17.16
N PHE A 736 13.79 -9.27 17.24
CA PHE A 736 14.81 -8.93 18.24
C PHE A 736 15.97 -8.05 17.72
N VAL A 737 16.06 -7.80 16.42
CA VAL A 737 17.23 -7.12 15.82
C VAL A 737 16.90 -5.67 15.45
N SER A 738 17.65 -4.71 16.00
CA SER A 738 17.45 -3.30 15.67
C SER A 738 17.89 -2.99 14.22
N PRO A 739 17.26 -2.03 13.54
CA PRO A 739 17.61 -1.67 12.15
C PRO A 739 19.07 -1.23 11.97
N GLU A 740 19.69 -0.61 12.99
CA GLU A 740 21.10 -0.23 12.96
C GLU A 740 22.02 -1.46 12.89
N VAL A 741 21.66 -2.54 13.59
CA VAL A 741 22.41 -3.80 13.55
C VAL A 741 22.28 -4.44 12.17
N ILE A 742 21.08 -4.41 11.56
CA ILE A 742 20.87 -4.92 10.20
C ILE A 742 21.73 -4.16 9.19
N LYS A 743 21.77 -2.82 9.26
CA LYS A 743 22.65 -2.01 8.40
C LYS A 743 24.12 -2.35 8.61
N PHE A 744 24.55 -2.51 9.86
CA PHE A 744 25.92 -2.90 10.16
C PHE A 744 26.27 -4.27 9.56
N ILE A 745 25.37 -5.26 9.68
CA ILE A 745 25.57 -6.58 9.07
C ILE A 745 25.69 -6.46 7.54
N LEU A 746 24.76 -5.78 6.88
CA LEU A 746 24.73 -5.67 5.42
C LEU A 746 25.89 -4.84 4.83
N LEU A 747 26.31 -3.77 5.50
CA LEU A 747 27.27 -2.80 4.95
C LEU A 747 28.70 -3.02 5.46
N VAL A 748 28.87 -3.69 6.61
CA VAL A 748 30.20 -3.95 7.20
C VAL A 748 30.51 -5.43 7.19
N ILE A 749 29.64 -6.30 7.73
CA ILE A 749 29.96 -7.73 7.87
C ILE A 749 29.98 -8.46 6.51
N VAL A 750 28.98 -8.24 5.65
CA VAL A 750 28.90 -8.87 4.32
C VAL A 750 30.15 -8.60 3.45
N PRO A 751 30.66 -7.36 3.30
CA PRO A 751 31.85 -7.10 2.49
C PRO A 751 33.18 -7.38 3.22
N LEU A 752 33.17 -7.62 4.54
CA LEU A 752 34.41 -7.80 5.32
C LEU A 752 35.32 -8.95 4.81
N PRO A 753 34.79 -10.12 4.39
CA PRO A 753 35.58 -11.18 3.74
C PRO A 753 36.42 -10.71 2.54
N ALA A 754 35.88 -9.80 1.73
CA ALA A 754 36.57 -9.30 0.55
C ALA A 754 37.86 -8.54 0.91
N CYS A 755 37.93 -7.98 2.11
CA CYS A 755 39.11 -7.31 2.66
C CYS A 755 40.03 -8.28 3.43
N LEU A 756 39.49 -9.13 4.30
CA LEU A 756 40.31 -9.99 5.17
C LEU A 756 41.02 -11.11 4.42
N ASN A 757 40.35 -11.75 3.46
CA ASN A 757 40.90 -12.87 2.69
C ASN A 757 42.24 -12.54 1.99
N PRO A 758 42.35 -11.44 1.20
CA PRO A 758 43.62 -11.07 0.58
C PRO A 758 44.66 -10.56 1.59
N LEU A 759 44.27 -9.87 2.67
CA LEU A 759 45.19 -9.41 3.70
C LEU A 759 45.87 -10.59 4.40
N LEU A 760 45.09 -11.61 4.77
CA LEU A 760 45.63 -12.84 5.34
C LEU A 760 46.57 -13.53 4.34
N TYR A 761 46.21 -13.55 3.05
CA TYR A 761 47.07 -14.13 2.01
C TYR A 761 48.42 -13.39 1.89
N ILE A 762 48.41 -12.06 1.89
CA ILE A 762 49.62 -11.23 1.79
C ILE A 762 50.53 -11.40 3.03
N LEU A 763 49.94 -11.44 4.24
CA LEU A 763 50.70 -11.49 5.50
C LEU A 763 51.33 -12.86 5.77
N PHE A 764 50.60 -13.94 5.50
CA PHE A 764 50.97 -15.30 5.92
C PHE A 764 51.54 -16.17 4.79
N ASN A 765 51.52 -15.74 3.53
CA ASN A 765 52.11 -16.49 2.43
C ASN A 765 53.59 -16.11 2.19
N PRO A 766 54.57 -16.97 2.54
CA PRO A 766 56.00 -16.68 2.33
C PRO A 766 56.37 -16.52 0.85
N HIS A 767 55.69 -17.21 -0.08
CA HIS A 767 55.96 -17.10 -1.52
C HIS A 767 55.49 -15.79 -2.13
N PHE A 768 54.48 -15.13 -1.52
CA PHE A 768 54.04 -13.81 -1.98
C PHE A 768 55.11 -12.73 -1.71
N LYS A 769 55.87 -12.86 -0.61
CA LYS A 769 56.97 -11.93 -0.30
C LYS A 769 58.12 -12.03 -1.32
N GLU A 770 58.36 -13.23 -1.86
CA GLU A 770 59.35 -13.45 -2.94
C GLU A 770 58.87 -12.86 -4.28
N ASP A 771 57.60 -13.08 -4.64
CA ASP A 771 56.97 -12.50 -5.84
C ASP A 771 56.91 -10.95 -5.75
N LEU A 772 56.64 -10.38 -4.56
CA LEU A 772 56.70 -8.94 -4.29
C LEU A 772 58.13 -8.38 -4.32
N GLY A 773 59.11 -9.15 -3.85
CA GLY A 773 60.53 -8.82 -3.95
C GLY A 773 61.03 -8.72 -5.40
N SER A 774 60.42 -9.46 -6.33
CA SER A 774 60.69 -9.32 -7.78
C SER A 774 60.15 -7.99 -8.34
N LEU A 775 59.06 -7.47 -7.76
CA LEU A 775 58.50 -6.15 -8.09
C LEU A 775 59.40 -5.00 -7.61
N GLY A 776 60.01 -5.16 -6.42
CA GLY A 776 60.92 -4.17 -5.83
C GLY A 776 62.34 -4.18 -6.40
N LYS A 777 62.79 -5.27 -7.03
CA LYS A 777 64.12 -5.34 -7.65
C LYS A 777 64.25 -4.53 -8.95
N HIS A 778 63.14 -4.18 -9.60
CA HIS A 778 63.16 -3.34 -10.81
C HIS A 778 62.97 -1.84 -10.56
N THR A 779 62.56 -1.43 -9.35
CA THR A 779 62.56 -0.01 -8.94
C THR A 779 63.95 0.47 -8.52
N TYR A 780 64.81 -0.42 -8.01
CA TYR A 780 66.21 -0.09 -7.67
C TYR A 780 67.18 -0.13 -8.88
N PHE A 781 66.76 -0.68 -10.02
CA PHE A 781 67.60 -0.79 -11.22
C PHE A 781 67.64 0.50 -12.08
N TRP A 782 66.90 1.55 -11.69
CA TRP A 782 66.94 2.86 -12.36
C TRP A 782 67.91 3.85 -11.73
N THR A 783 68.53 3.52 -10.60
CA THR A 783 69.54 4.36 -9.95
C THR A 783 70.75 3.51 -9.58
N ARG A 784 71.73 3.45 -10.52
CA ARG A 784 73.16 3.18 -10.34
C ARG A 784 73.68 2.20 -11.39
N SER A 785 73.98 2.73 -12.57
CA SER A 785 74.98 2.15 -13.47
C SER A 785 76.25 2.99 -13.36
N GLN A 786 77.36 2.38 -12.93
CA GLN A 786 78.70 2.58 -13.48
C GLN A 786 79.77 1.79 -12.69
N HIS A 787 80.60 1.12 -13.48
CA HIS A 787 81.89 0.47 -13.22
C HIS A 787 81.96 -1.02 -12.80
N PRO A 788 82.68 -1.86 -13.59
CA PRO A 788 83.02 -3.24 -13.26
C PRO A 788 84.50 -3.38 -12.85
N SER A 789 84.81 -4.15 -11.81
CA SER A 789 86.13 -4.83 -11.66
C SER A 789 86.22 -5.80 -10.47
N LEU A 790 86.69 -7.00 -10.80
CA LEU A 790 87.62 -7.93 -10.10
C LEU A 790 87.36 -8.49 -8.67
N MET A 791 87.47 -9.84 -8.63
CA MET A 791 88.12 -10.74 -7.64
C MET A 791 88.06 -10.44 -6.12
N SER A 792 87.66 -11.43 -5.31
CA SER A 792 88.61 -12.38 -4.67
C SER A 792 87.92 -13.41 -3.77
N VAL A 793 88.67 -14.49 -3.52
CA VAL A 793 88.37 -15.74 -2.82
C VAL A 793 88.89 -15.70 -1.36
N ASN A 794 88.22 -16.45 -0.47
CA ASN A 794 88.63 -17.09 0.81
C ASN A 794 87.54 -16.84 1.89
N SER A 795 86.84 -17.83 2.43
CA SER A 795 87.22 -19.12 3.06
C SER A 795 87.77 -18.97 4.47
N GLU A 796 87.19 -19.80 5.35
CA GLU A 796 87.48 -20.16 6.75
C GLU A 796 86.37 -19.71 7.71
N ASP A 797 85.78 -20.55 8.56
CA ASP A 797 85.69 -22.01 8.63
C ASP A 797 84.70 -22.30 9.76
N VAL A 798 83.76 -23.21 9.50
CA VAL A 798 83.52 -24.39 10.33
C VAL A 798 83.35 -24.18 11.85
N GLU A 799 82.09 -24.28 12.31
CA GLU A 799 81.69 -25.32 13.27
C GLU A 799 80.16 -25.40 13.42
N LYS A 800 79.55 -26.36 12.72
CA LYS A 800 78.59 -27.36 13.25
C LYS A 800 77.96 -28.14 12.08
N ARG A 801 78.59 -29.27 11.76
CA ARG A 801 78.10 -30.33 10.87
C ARG A 801 77.14 -31.26 11.62
N SER A 802 76.25 -31.87 10.83
CA SER A 802 75.45 -33.10 11.03
C SER A 802 73.93 -32.78 11.01
N CYS A 803 73.12 -33.17 10.02
CA CYS A 803 73.30 -34.09 8.90
C CYS A 803 72.48 -33.65 7.68
N ASP A 804 73.12 -33.79 6.53
CA ASP A 804 72.54 -33.84 5.20
C ASP A 804 71.76 -35.16 5.03
N SER A 805 70.56 -35.09 4.46
CA SER A 805 69.89 -36.19 3.77
C SER A 805 68.80 -35.60 2.87
N THR A 806 69.20 -34.71 1.96
CA THR A 806 68.49 -34.57 0.69
C THR A 806 68.83 -35.76 -0.20
N GLN A 807 67.90 -36.71 -0.31
CA GLN A 807 67.55 -37.43 -1.55
C GLN A 807 66.50 -38.50 -1.23
N ALA A 808 65.22 -38.14 -1.41
CA ALA A 808 64.08 -38.98 -1.81
C ALA A 808 62.77 -38.48 -1.18
N LEU A 809 62.17 -37.42 -1.73
CA LEU A 809 60.85 -37.48 -2.35
C LEU A 809 60.43 -36.10 -2.87
N VAL A 810 60.31 -36.03 -4.19
CA VAL A 810 59.51 -35.11 -5.01
C VAL A 810 59.95 -33.64 -5.05
N THR A 811 61.01 -33.45 -5.82
CA THR A 811 61.17 -32.33 -6.75
C THR A 811 59.87 -32.06 -7.52
N PHE A 812 59.33 -30.84 -7.41
CA PHE A 812 58.49 -30.30 -8.47
C PHE A 812 59.39 -30.08 -9.70
N PRO A 813 59.11 -30.69 -10.87
CA PRO A 813 59.90 -30.42 -12.05
C PRO A 813 59.65 -28.97 -12.48
N ARG A 814 60.72 -28.18 -12.42
CA ARG A 814 60.85 -26.90 -13.11
C ARG A 814 60.73 -27.18 -14.61
N ALA A 815 59.54 -27.08 -15.17
CA ALA A 815 59.35 -27.15 -16.61
C ALA A 815 59.97 -25.91 -17.25
N ARG A 816 61.20 -26.04 -17.77
CA ARG A 816 61.66 -25.22 -18.89
C ARG A 816 60.73 -25.56 -20.06
N ALA A 817 59.79 -24.67 -20.37
CA ALA A 817 59.09 -24.73 -21.65
C ALA A 817 60.08 -24.29 -22.73
N ALA A 818 60.68 -25.25 -23.42
CA ALA A 818 61.25 -25.00 -24.73
C ALA A 818 60.09 -24.67 -25.68
N CYS A 819 60.15 -23.52 -26.35
CA CYS A 819 59.26 -23.20 -27.45
C CYS A 819 59.62 -24.08 -28.65
N ASP A 820 58.71 -24.95 -29.09
CA ASP A 820 58.87 -25.66 -30.36
C ASP A 820 58.54 -24.74 -31.54
N LEU A 821 59.57 -24.42 -32.34
CA LEU A 821 59.42 -24.00 -33.73
C LEU A 821 59.02 -25.21 -34.61
N PRO A 822 58.37 -25.00 -35.77
CA PRO A 822 57.81 -26.08 -36.58
C PRO A 822 58.90 -26.90 -37.32
N PRO A 823 58.65 -28.19 -37.62
CA PRO A 823 59.65 -29.05 -38.22
C PRO A 823 59.76 -28.84 -39.75
N SER A 824 60.99 -28.63 -40.24
CA SER A 824 61.36 -28.82 -41.65
C SER A 824 61.68 -30.30 -41.93
N PRO A 825 61.44 -30.83 -43.15
CA PRO A 825 61.46 -32.26 -43.43
C PRO A 825 62.89 -32.79 -43.58
N ARG A 826 63.15 -34.04 -43.17
CA ARG A 826 64.36 -34.77 -43.61
C ARG A 826 64.00 -36.16 -44.15
N LEU A 827 64.53 -36.36 -45.36
CA LEU A 827 64.59 -37.55 -46.19
C LEU A 827 65.15 -38.78 -45.45
N HIS A 828 64.64 -39.95 -45.83
CA HIS A 828 65.21 -41.27 -45.59
C HIS A 828 66.69 -41.40 -46.01
N GLN A 829 67.47 -42.19 -45.25
CA GLN A 829 68.27 -43.29 -45.81
C GLN A 829 68.80 -44.25 -44.73
N HIS A 830 68.81 -45.54 -45.10
CA HIS A 830 69.42 -46.72 -44.46
C HIS A 830 70.86 -46.48 -43.97
N ILE A 831 71.42 -47.21 -42.99
CA ILE A 831 71.52 -48.67 -42.78
C ILE A 831 71.56 -48.96 -41.27
#